data_AF-A0AAV5C5T8-F1
#
_entry.id   AF-A0AAV5C5T8-F1
#
_cell.length_a   1.000
_cell.length_b   1.000
_cell.length_c   1.000
_cell.angle_alpha   90.00
_cell.angle_beta   90.00
_cell.angle_gamma   90.00
#
_symmetry.space_group_name_H-M   'P 1'
#
loop_
_entity.id
_entity.type
_entity.pdbx_description
1 polymer ?
#
loop_
_entity_poly.entity_id
_entity_poly.type
_entity_poly.pdbx_seq_one_letter_code
_entity_poly.pdbx_strand_id
1 'polypeptide(L)'
;MASPPSAHVLLVSAPLQGHVNPLLVLGRRLASRGLLVTFSTVPHAGLKLTHDNDTSISVGRGGTLRFDHLRGGGLWAPDDPRYRAGNDMMGHLEDAAPAALAALLRRQQSTPVTCVVVNAFAPWVLRVARDLGLPHAVLWTESCAVLSLYYHYYLHSLADFPIPAAEAGPTAAVAVPGLPPLVSSDLPGLIHAPEEFIWRRTLLADLHCLREGTAVRVLVNTFDELERDTVQVLRAHLPTIVPVGPLFDTEPEVCDGRDDDCAPWLDAQPPGSVVFVAFGSILKISRDEVAELAAGLAASRRPFLWVVREDNRDLLLDDDCLEPVITGSKGKVVAWCEQRRVLAHAAVGCFVTHCGWNSTVEGLAAGVPVVAYPGWADQPTNAKFLTDVYGVGVRLPRPIAREAVRRCVEEVVSGPAAANMRERAGKWKVEARAALADGGSSDKGIQDFVDAVLSLGGRVRALLWLCTLPAAKAKLLRPATRLEMSQEEAPPSPAMATPPPPATPHVLLVSLPLQGHVTPLLVLGRRLASRGLLVTFTTVPLPGSSPWPSTPRPSPAWPPATSRPRSTRPKSSSGAKCSSPTWVLVNTFDELERAAIDALRAHLPAVLPVGPLFRAEEDDEEDECATWLDARAPRSVVFVPFGSLVKPSREDMAELAEGLASTGRPFLWVVRHDTRDLLPDDHLRNEKNKMGKALAAGVPVATYPSWSDQPTNAKLLVDAYGVGVRLPVPPTRDALRRCVEEVMAGPGAEAMRARAEEWKAKATAAVAPSGSADRGVQDFVDAVRLI
;
A
#
# COMPACT_ATOMS: atom_id res chain seq x y z
N MET A 1 -17.13 19.50 35.24
CA MET A 1 -17.17 18.96 33.87
C MET A 1 -15.92 18.10 33.69
N ALA A 2 -16.01 16.95 33.01
CA ALA A 2 -14.81 16.20 32.67
C ALA A 2 -13.96 16.97 31.65
N SER A 3 -12.64 16.87 31.74
CA SER A 3 -11.75 17.39 30.70
C SER A 3 -12.01 16.65 29.39
N PRO A 4 -12.08 17.34 28.24
CA PRO A 4 -12.29 16.66 26.96
C PRO A 4 -11.11 15.72 26.66
N PRO A 5 -11.37 14.52 26.10
CA PRO A 5 -10.31 13.55 25.79
C PRO A 5 -9.20 14.19 24.96
N SER A 6 -7.95 13.88 25.30
CA SER A 6 -6.77 14.56 24.77
C SER A 6 -6.56 14.34 23.27
N ALA A 7 -6.93 13.16 22.77
CA ALA A 7 -6.81 12.73 21.38
C ALA A 7 -8.09 12.04 20.88
N HIS A 8 -8.30 12.11 19.56
CA HIS A 8 -9.38 11.47 18.82
C HIS A 8 -8.80 10.59 17.71
N VAL A 9 -9.14 9.30 17.70
CA VAL A 9 -8.74 8.34 16.67
C VAL A 9 -9.95 8.04 15.76
N LEU A 10 -9.78 8.20 14.45
CA LEU A 10 -10.77 7.75 13.46
C LEU A 10 -10.34 6.39 12.92
N LEU A 11 -11.16 5.36 13.13
CA LEU A 11 -11.00 4.04 12.54
C LEU A 11 -11.82 3.97 11.25
N VAL A 12 -11.22 3.54 10.15
CA VAL A 12 -11.89 3.33 8.87
C VAL A 12 -11.64 1.89 8.40
N SER A 13 -12.69 1.10 8.22
CA SER A 13 -12.57 -0.28 7.76
C SER A 13 -12.79 -0.40 6.25
N ALA A 14 -12.03 -1.30 5.62
CA ALA A 14 -12.50 -2.00 4.42
C ALA A 14 -13.85 -2.70 4.74
N PRO A 15 -14.86 -2.68 3.86
CA PRO A 15 -16.22 -3.13 4.16
C PRO A 15 -16.41 -4.66 4.05
N LEU A 16 -15.56 -5.40 4.75
CA LEU A 16 -15.56 -6.86 4.88
C LEU A 16 -15.70 -7.23 6.36
N GLN A 17 -16.51 -8.24 6.70
CA GLN A 17 -16.73 -8.60 8.11
C GLN A 17 -15.43 -8.96 8.86
N GLY A 18 -14.51 -9.66 8.18
CA GLY A 18 -13.18 -9.99 8.72
C GLY A 18 -12.25 -8.79 8.95
N HIS A 19 -12.58 -7.63 8.38
CA HIS A 19 -11.82 -6.38 8.57
C HIS A 19 -12.51 -5.53 9.65
N VAL A 20 -13.84 -5.42 9.58
CA VAL A 20 -14.70 -4.71 10.54
C VAL A 20 -14.53 -5.24 11.97
N ASN A 21 -14.60 -6.56 12.18
CA ASN A 21 -14.55 -7.17 13.51
C ASN A 21 -13.28 -6.82 14.31
N PRO A 22 -12.05 -7.14 13.85
CA PRO A 22 -10.84 -6.84 14.62
C PRO A 22 -10.60 -5.33 14.78
N LEU A 23 -11.03 -4.50 13.83
CA LEU A 23 -10.91 -3.04 13.96
C LEU A 23 -11.88 -2.46 15.01
N LEU A 24 -13.09 -3.03 15.17
CA LEU A 24 -14.00 -2.70 16.28
C LEU A 24 -13.43 -3.10 17.64
N VAL A 25 -12.85 -4.30 17.75
CA VAL A 25 -12.16 -4.76 18.97
C VAL A 25 -11.00 -3.83 19.33
N LEU A 26 -10.17 -3.47 18.35
CA LEU A 26 -9.12 -2.45 18.53
C LEU A 26 -9.72 -1.14 19.05
N GLY A 27 -10.81 -0.65 18.46
CA GLY A 27 -11.50 0.57 18.90
C GLY A 27 -11.99 0.52 20.35
N ARG A 28 -12.48 -0.64 20.80
CA ARG A 28 -12.86 -0.86 22.21
C ARG A 28 -11.63 -0.83 23.13
N ARG A 29 -10.54 -1.50 22.77
CA ARG A 29 -9.28 -1.48 23.54
C ARG A 29 -8.68 -0.07 23.61
N LEU A 30 -8.73 0.71 22.53
CA LEU A 30 -8.29 2.12 22.50
C LEU A 30 -9.18 3.05 23.33
N ALA A 31 -10.50 2.90 23.24
CA ALA A 31 -11.44 3.67 24.05
C ALA A 31 -11.30 3.36 25.56
N SER A 32 -11.02 2.10 25.94
CA SER A 32 -10.75 1.72 27.35
C SER A 32 -9.52 2.38 27.97
N ARG A 33 -8.64 2.95 27.14
CA ARG A 33 -7.45 3.72 27.54
C ARG A 33 -7.73 5.23 27.64
N GLY A 34 -9.00 5.64 27.57
CA GLY A 34 -9.44 7.04 27.75
C GLY A 34 -9.49 7.87 26.45
N LEU A 35 -9.31 7.25 25.29
CA LEU A 35 -9.38 7.95 24.00
C LEU A 35 -10.82 8.18 23.53
N LEU A 36 -11.04 9.25 22.76
CA LEU A 36 -12.17 9.31 21.86
C LEU A 36 -11.82 8.51 20.60
N VAL A 37 -12.71 7.61 20.20
CA VAL A 37 -12.60 6.79 19.00
C VAL A 37 -13.88 6.94 18.20
N THR A 38 -13.77 7.16 16.89
CA THR A 38 -14.91 7.05 15.96
C THR A 38 -14.62 5.91 14.99
N PHE A 39 -15.55 4.96 14.86
CA PHE A 39 -15.50 3.91 13.85
C PHE A 39 -16.31 4.32 12.61
N SER A 40 -15.81 3.90 11.44
CA SER A 40 -16.44 4.13 10.15
C SER A 40 -16.16 2.96 9.19
N THR A 41 -17.11 2.68 8.32
CA THR A 41 -16.97 1.79 7.17
C THR A 41 -17.92 2.28 6.07
N VAL A 42 -17.85 1.72 4.86
CA VAL A 42 -18.97 1.79 3.91
C VAL A 42 -20.02 0.74 4.32
N PRO A 43 -21.26 1.14 4.67
CA PRO A 43 -22.29 0.19 5.08
C PRO A 43 -22.95 -0.46 3.86
N HIS A 44 -23.12 -1.78 3.88
CA HIS A 44 -23.89 -2.51 2.88
C HIS A 44 -24.56 -3.76 3.47
N ALA A 45 -25.55 -4.31 2.77
CA ALA A 45 -26.40 -5.42 3.21
C ALA A 45 -25.65 -6.76 3.40
N GLY A 46 -24.38 -6.86 3.02
CA GLY A 46 -23.50 -7.99 3.34
C GLY A 46 -22.69 -7.82 4.64
N LEU A 47 -22.75 -6.66 5.30
CA LEU A 47 -22.12 -6.41 6.60
C LEU A 47 -23.13 -6.51 7.75
N LYS A 48 -22.74 -7.25 8.79
CA LYS A 48 -23.40 -7.24 10.09
C LYS A 48 -22.79 -6.12 10.94
N LEU A 49 -23.42 -4.95 10.89
CA LEU A 49 -23.15 -3.82 11.77
C LEU A 49 -24.23 -3.76 12.85
N THR A 50 -23.81 -3.70 14.12
CA THR A 50 -24.68 -3.63 15.30
C THR A 50 -25.01 -2.19 15.74
N HIS A 51 -24.40 -1.19 15.09
CA HIS A 51 -24.44 0.20 15.52
C HIS A 51 -24.58 1.17 14.32
N ASP A 52 -25.63 1.98 14.35
CA ASP A 52 -25.93 3.03 13.37
C ASP A 52 -25.08 4.29 13.57
N ASN A 53 -25.16 5.22 12.61
CA ASN A 53 -24.59 6.55 12.74
C ASN A 53 -25.03 7.25 14.02
N ASP A 54 -24.14 8.06 14.59
CA ASP A 54 -24.35 8.88 15.79
C ASP A 54 -24.57 8.05 17.09
N THR A 55 -24.53 6.71 17.00
CA THR A 55 -24.38 5.81 18.16
C THR A 55 -23.09 6.13 18.91
N SER A 56 -23.12 6.10 20.24
CA SER A 56 -21.92 6.19 21.07
C SER A 56 -21.98 5.29 22.31
N ILE A 57 -20.83 4.69 22.62
CA ILE A 57 -20.61 3.77 23.73
C ILE A 57 -19.59 4.42 24.65
N SER A 58 -19.96 4.67 25.90
CA SER A 58 -19.00 5.09 26.93
C SER A 58 -18.16 3.88 27.35
N VAL A 59 -16.83 4.02 27.31
CA VAL A 59 -15.90 2.93 27.65
C VAL A 59 -15.12 3.34 28.90
N GLY A 60 -14.53 2.35 29.59
CA GLY A 60 -13.77 2.56 30.83
C GLY A 60 -12.73 3.68 30.75
N ARG A 61 -12.41 4.27 31.91
CA ARG A 61 -11.50 5.43 32.05
C ARG A 61 -11.95 6.71 31.32
N GLY A 62 -13.22 6.79 30.89
CA GLY A 62 -13.81 8.01 30.31
C GLY A 62 -13.59 8.18 28.80
N GLY A 63 -13.13 7.13 28.12
CA GLY A 63 -13.10 7.11 26.65
C GLY A 63 -14.48 6.86 26.05
N THR A 64 -14.56 6.93 24.72
CA THR A 64 -15.84 6.78 24.00
C THR A 64 -15.59 6.18 22.63
N LEU A 65 -16.37 5.17 22.24
CA LEU A 65 -16.44 4.66 20.87
C LEU A 65 -17.71 5.20 20.21
N ARG A 66 -17.57 5.93 19.10
CA ARG A 66 -18.66 6.48 18.28
C ARG A 66 -18.73 5.81 16.92
N PHE A 67 -19.84 6.01 16.20
CA PHE A 67 -20.05 5.49 14.85
C PHE A 67 -20.47 6.63 13.90
N ASP A 68 -19.72 6.89 12.84
CA ASP A 68 -20.09 7.84 11.77
C ASP A 68 -19.61 7.27 10.43
N HIS A 69 -20.49 6.51 9.78
CA HIS A 69 -20.19 5.70 8.60
C HIS A 69 -19.99 6.57 7.33
N LEU A 70 -19.33 5.99 6.33
CA LEU A 70 -19.07 6.66 5.05
C LEU A 70 -20.35 6.77 4.23
N ARG A 71 -20.62 7.99 3.75
CA ARG A 71 -21.86 8.38 3.05
C ARG A 71 -21.60 9.55 2.10
N GLY A 72 -22.27 9.56 0.95
CA GLY A 72 -22.02 10.51 -0.14
C GLY A 72 -20.86 10.07 -1.05
N GLY A 73 -20.22 11.01 -1.72
CA GLY A 73 -19.02 10.75 -2.56
C GLY A 73 -19.24 9.93 -3.83
N GLY A 74 -20.47 9.50 -4.12
CA GLY A 74 -20.77 8.55 -5.20
C GLY A 74 -20.81 7.08 -4.76
N LEU A 75 -20.68 6.80 -3.45
CA LEU A 75 -20.90 5.46 -2.89
C LEU A 75 -22.29 4.92 -3.30
N TRP A 76 -22.37 3.63 -3.60
CA TRP A 76 -23.65 2.99 -3.91
C TRP A 76 -24.53 2.87 -2.66
N ALA A 77 -25.84 2.76 -2.85
CA ALA A 77 -26.80 2.56 -1.76
C ALA A 77 -26.50 1.25 -1.00
N PRO A 78 -26.71 1.15 0.33
CA PRO A 78 -26.31 -0.02 1.11
C PRO A 78 -26.91 -1.36 0.64
N ASP A 79 -28.07 -1.32 -0.01
CA ASP A 79 -28.77 -2.48 -0.59
C ASP A 79 -28.31 -2.85 -2.01
N ASP A 80 -27.36 -2.12 -2.60
CA ASP A 80 -26.87 -2.38 -3.97
C ASP A 80 -26.19 -3.76 -4.08
N PRO A 81 -26.69 -4.66 -4.94
CA PRO A 81 -26.19 -6.03 -5.02
C PRO A 81 -24.73 -6.11 -5.48
N ARG A 82 -24.16 -5.05 -6.09
CA ARG A 82 -22.76 -5.02 -6.53
C ARG A 82 -21.76 -5.05 -5.38
N TYR A 83 -22.16 -4.70 -4.14
CA TYR A 83 -21.32 -4.94 -2.97
C TYR A 83 -21.04 -6.44 -2.71
N ARG A 84 -21.84 -7.36 -3.28
CA ARG A 84 -21.59 -8.81 -3.25
C ARG A 84 -20.57 -9.25 -4.32
N ALA A 85 -20.38 -8.47 -5.38
CA ALA A 85 -19.34 -8.67 -6.36
C ALA A 85 -18.04 -8.05 -5.84
N GLY A 86 -17.27 -8.82 -5.08
CA GLY A 86 -16.09 -8.33 -4.36
C GLY A 86 -15.12 -7.53 -5.24
N ASN A 87 -14.93 -7.91 -6.50
CA ASN A 87 -14.07 -7.17 -7.42
C ASN A 87 -14.60 -5.75 -7.71
N ASP A 88 -15.88 -5.65 -8.05
CA ASP A 88 -16.55 -4.40 -8.44
C ASP A 88 -16.61 -3.44 -7.25
N MET A 89 -16.89 -3.99 -6.05
CA MET A 89 -16.80 -3.26 -4.78
C MET A 89 -15.42 -2.62 -4.59
N MET A 90 -14.33 -3.39 -4.74
CA MET A 90 -12.99 -2.87 -4.50
C MET A 90 -12.57 -1.80 -5.52
N GLY A 91 -13.00 -1.92 -6.77
CA GLY A 91 -12.84 -0.85 -7.76
C GLY A 91 -13.61 0.42 -7.39
N HIS A 92 -14.89 0.28 -7.02
CA HIS A 92 -15.75 1.42 -6.68
C HIS A 92 -15.31 2.16 -5.41
N LEU A 93 -14.75 1.44 -4.43
CA LEU A 93 -14.20 2.05 -3.22
C LEU A 93 -12.97 2.92 -3.52
N GLU A 94 -12.08 2.48 -4.42
CA GLU A 94 -10.88 3.23 -4.84
C GLU A 94 -11.24 4.63 -5.39
N ASP A 95 -12.33 4.70 -6.17
CA ASP A 95 -12.83 5.93 -6.80
C ASP A 95 -13.71 6.80 -5.87
N ALA A 96 -14.72 6.21 -5.22
CA ALA A 96 -15.79 6.96 -4.55
C ALA A 96 -15.56 7.19 -3.04
N ALA A 97 -14.88 6.27 -2.35
CA ALA A 97 -14.64 6.40 -0.91
C ALA A 97 -13.71 7.57 -0.51
N PRO A 98 -12.70 8.02 -1.31
CA PRO A 98 -11.91 9.21 -0.96
C PRO A 98 -12.76 10.46 -0.69
N ALA A 99 -13.77 10.71 -1.53
CA ALA A 99 -14.67 11.86 -1.40
C ALA A 99 -15.59 11.74 -0.18
N ALA A 100 -16.06 10.52 0.13
CA ALA A 100 -16.86 10.25 1.33
C ALA A 100 -16.04 10.41 2.62
N LEU A 101 -14.77 9.99 2.64
CA LEU A 101 -13.86 10.17 3.79
C LEU A 101 -13.50 11.64 4.01
N ALA A 102 -13.21 12.38 2.95
CA ALA A 102 -13.01 13.83 3.04
C ALA A 102 -14.28 14.56 3.51
N ALA A 103 -15.48 14.03 3.24
CA ALA A 103 -16.73 14.55 3.81
C ALA A 103 -16.92 14.18 5.29
N LEU A 104 -16.54 12.96 5.71
CA LEU A 104 -16.52 12.52 7.11
C LEU A 104 -15.58 13.36 7.96
N LEU A 105 -14.33 13.55 7.55
CA LEU A 105 -13.35 14.36 8.27
C LEU A 105 -13.80 15.82 8.45
N ARG A 106 -14.58 16.37 7.50
CA ARG A 106 -15.23 17.68 7.63
C ARG A 106 -16.38 17.72 8.64
N ARG A 107 -17.14 16.63 8.84
CA ARG A 107 -18.13 16.54 9.94
C ARG A 107 -17.46 16.57 11.32
N GLN A 108 -16.27 15.96 11.43
CA GLN A 108 -15.53 15.82 12.68
C GLN A 108 -14.75 17.08 13.11
N GLN A 109 -14.94 18.23 12.46
CA GLN A 109 -14.23 19.49 12.77
C GLN A 109 -14.44 20.01 14.21
N SER A 110 -15.57 19.69 14.84
CA SER A 110 -15.85 20.05 16.25
C SER A 110 -15.08 19.22 17.28
N THR A 111 -14.61 18.04 16.88
CA THR A 111 -13.66 17.21 17.65
C THR A 111 -12.57 16.69 16.72
N PRO A 112 -11.56 17.52 16.36
CA PRO A 112 -10.59 17.20 15.32
C PRO A 112 -9.90 15.85 15.51
N VAL A 113 -9.82 15.06 14.43
CA VAL A 113 -9.12 13.77 14.40
C VAL A 113 -7.62 14.00 14.56
N THR A 114 -7.00 13.29 15.50
CA THR A 114 -5.55 13.35 15.77
C THR A 114 -4.77 12.20 15.14
N CYS A 115 -5.42 11.07 14.82
CA CYS A 115 -4.84 9.96 14.10
C CYS A 115 -5.94 9.19 13.34
N VAL A 116 -5.64 8.72 12.12
CA VAL A 116 -6.51 7.79 11.37
C VAL A 116 -5.92 6.38 11.45
N VAL A 117 -6.73 5.36 11.75
CA VAL A 117 -6.32 3.95 11.63
C VAL A 117 -7.20 3.27 10.61
N VAL A 118 -6.61 2.41 9.80
CA VAL A 118 -7.31 1.62 8.79
C VAL A 118 -6.72 0.22 8.75
N ASN A 119 -7.56 -0.77 8.45
CA ASN A 119 -7.08 -2.10 8.13
C ASN A 119 -6.73 -2.19 6.64
N ALA A 120 -5.75 -3.03 6.30
CA ALA A 120 -5.40 -3.30 4.91
C ALA A 120 -6.66 -3.60 4.07
N PHE A 121 -6.55 -3.40 2.75
CA PHE A 121 -7.62 -3.49 1.76
C PHE A 121 -8.58 -2.26 1.64
N ALA A 122 -8.17 -1.04 2.03
CA ALA A 122 -8.79 0.28 1.74
C ALA A 122 -7.82 1.41 1.22
N PRO A 123 -7.44 1.45 -0.09
CA PRO A 123 -6.28 2.21 -0.59
C PRO A 123 -6.40 3.71 -0.78
N TRP A 124 -7.43 4.26 -0.15
CA TRP A 124 -7.88 5.63 -0.24
C TRP A 124 -7.88 6.32 1.13
N VAL A 125 -7.75 5.57 2.23
CA VAL A 125 -7.77 6.14 3.58
C VAL A 125 -6.49 6.90 3.90
N LEU A 126 -5.32 6.27 3.74
CA LEU A 126 -4.04 6.86 4.13
C LEU A 126 -3.64 7.97 3.14
N ARG A 127 -4.20 7.95 1.92
CA ARG A 127 -4.21 8.95 0.85
C ARG A 127 -4.87 10.20 1.37
N VAL A 128 -6.15 10.10 1.71
CA VAL A 128 -6.90 11.24 2.23
C VAL A 128 -6.34 11.72 3.57
N ALA A 129 -5.88 10.82 4.44
CA ALA A 129 -5.24 11.19 5.70
C ALA A 129 -3.99 12.04 5.44
N ARG A 130 -3.06 11.53 4.61
CA ARG A 130 -1.82 12.21 4.24
C ARG A 130 -2.05 13.52 3.48
N ASP A 131 -2.95 13.54 2.50
CA ASP A 131 -3.30 14.74 1.73
C ASP A 131 -3.95 15.84 2.59
N LEU A 132 -4.35 15.49 3.82
CA LEU A 132 -4.84 16.40 4.85
C LEU A 132 -3.86 16.56 6.03
N GLY A 133 -2.62 16.07 5.91
CA GLY A 133 -1.57 16.17 6.94
C GLY A 133 -1.85 15.36 8.22
N LEU A 134 -2.79 14.41 8.19
CA LEU A 134 -3.20 13.64 9.36
C LEU A 134 -2.21 12.49 9.63
N PRO A 135 -1.71 12.35 10.87
CA PRO A 135 -1.02 11.15 11.31
C PRO A 135 -1.92 9.93 11.12
N HIS A 136 -1.32 8.80 10.77
CA HIS A 136 -2.06 7.59 10.46
C HIS A 136 -1.34 6.32 10.92
N ALA A 137 -2.07 5.22 11.04
CA ALA A 137 -1.55 3.89 11.35
C ALA A 137 -2.33 2.84 10.58
N VAL A 138 -1.75 1.65 10.42
CA VAL A 138 -2.43 0.50 9.81
C VAL A 138 -2.62 -0.61 10.82
N LEU A 139 -3.77 -1.28 10.75
CA LEU A 139 -4.01 -2.58 11.35
C LEU A 139 -3.87 -3.65 10.27
N TRP A 140 -2.74 -4.34 10.25
CA TRP A 140 -2.57 -5.55 9.47
C TRP A 140 -3.46 -6.65 10.08
N THR A 141 -4.51 -7.03 9.36
CA THR A 141 -5.56 -7.96 9.82
C THR A 141 -5.22 -9.43 9.62
N GLU A 142 -4.08 -9.75 9.02
CA GLU A 142 -3.56 -11.11 8.84
C GLU A 142 -2.36 -11.35 9.79
N SER A 143 -1.65 -12.47 9.63
CA SER A 143 -0.50 -12.83 10.51
C SER A 143 0.76 -12.04 10.20
N CYS A 144 1.73 -12.02 11.14
CA CYS A 144 3.08 -11.54 10.85
C CYS A 144 3.81 -12.47 9.87
N ALA A 145 3.51 -13.77 9.84
CA ALA A 145 4.04 -14.72 8.87
C ALA A 145 3.54 -14.42 7.45
N VAL A 146 2.25 -14.12 7.28
CA VAL A 146 1.69 -13.73 5.99
C VAL A 146 2.09 -12.30 5.64
N LEU A 147 2.19 -11.37 6.59
CA LEU A 147 2.86 -10.09 6.35
C LEU A 147 4.30 -10.31 5.89
N SER A 148 5.07 -11.19 6.52
CA SER A 148 6.43 -11.55 6.11
C SER A 148 6.48 -12.25 4.75
N LEU A 149 5.49 -13.06 4.36
CA LEU A 149 5.35 -13.59 3.00
C LEU A 149 4.74 -12.61 2.01
N TYR A 150 4.15 -11.50 2.46
CA TYR A 150 3.90 -10.31 1.67
C TYR A 150 4.99 -9.25 1.78
N TYR A 151 6.03 -9.52 2.61
CA TYR A 151 7.25 -8.73 2.82
C TYR A 151 8.61 -9.42 2.47
N HIS A 152 8.70 -10.71 2.03
CA HIS A 152 9.84 -11.39 1.31
C HIS A 152 9.73 -12.09 -0.14
N TYR A 153 8.59 -12.30 -0.88
CA TYR A 153 8.32 -12.64 -2.36
C TYR A 153 8.12 -11.55 -3.54
N TYR A 154 7.18 -10.56 -3.45
CA TYR A 154 6.86 -9.25 -4.15
C TYR A 154 7.82 -8.02 -4.05
N LEU A 155 7.96 -7.21 -2.99
CA LEU A 155 8.77 -5.99 -3.08
C LEU A 155 10.23 -5.93 -2.52
N HIS A 156 10.73 -6.95 -1.79
CA HIS A 156 11.85 -7.16 -0.81
C HIS A 156 12.97 -8.24 -0.98
N SER A 157 13.88 -8.03 -1.90
CA SER A 157 14.38 -9.18 -2.65
C SER A 157 15.68 -9.84 -2.11
N LEU A 158 15.59 -10.90 -1.31
CA LEU A 158 16.61 -11.43 -0.38
C LEU A 158 16.65 -12.91 -0.04
N ALA A 159 15.50 -13.57 -0.08
CA ALA A 159 15.43 -15.01 0.01
C ALA A 159 15.94 -15.59 -1.34
N ASP A 160 15.61 -16.84 -1.62
CA ASP A 160 15.60 -17.36 -2.99
C ASP A 160 14.23 -17.98 -3.32
N PHE A 161 13.26 -17.10 -3.55
CA PHE A 161 11.96 -17.32 -4.10
C PHE A 161 12.14 -17.71 -5.55
N PRO A 162 11.64 -18.90 -5.95
CA PRO A 162 11.88 -19.43 -7.27
C PRO A 162 11.18 -18.56 -8.33
N ILE A 163 11.98 -17.90 -9.16
CA ILE A 163 11.51 -17.11 -10.30
C ILE A 163 11.31 -18.02 -11.51
N PRO A 164 10.13 -18.07 -12.14
CA PRO A 164 8.79 -17.82 -11.59
C PRO A 164 8.24 -19.09 -10.91
N ALA A 165 7.30 -18.93 -9.97
CA ALA A 165 6.64 -20.06 -9.31
C ALA A 165 5.92 -21.01 -10.30
N ALA A 166 5.54 -20.50 -11.47
CA ALA A 166 4.95 -21.26 -12.58
C ALA A 166 5.90 -22.30 -13.21
N GLU A 167 7.22 -22.10 -13.13
CA GLU A 167 8.22 -23.03 -13.69
C GLU A 167 8.75 -24.02 -12.63
N ALA A 168 8.86 -23.58 -11.37
CA ALA A 168 9.44 -24.38 -10.30
C ALA A 168 8.48 -25.41 -9.67
N GLY A 169 7.16 -25.22 -9.81
CA GLY A 169 6.13 -26.15 -9.34
C GLY A 169 5.78 -26.02 -7.85
N PRO A 170 4.72 -26.72 -7.39
CA PRO A 170 4.09 -26.48 -6.09
C PRO A 170 4.94 -26.91 -4.88
N THR A 171 5.92 -27.79 -5.10
CA THR A 171 6.84 -28.31 -4.07
C THR A 171 8.22 -27.63 -4.07
N ALA A 172 8.43 -26.59 -4.90
CA ALA A 172 9.66 -25.81 -4.87
C ALA A 172 9.87 -25.20 -3.48
N ALA A 173 11.05 -25.40 -2.91
CA ALA A 173 11.38 -24.91 -1.56
C ALA A 173 11.47 -23.38 -1.55
N VAL A 174 11.04 -22.79 -0.43
CA VAL A 174 11.11 -21.35 -0.17
C VAL A 174 11.66 -21.14 1.24
N ALA A 175 12.69 -20.30 1.37
CA ALA A 175 13.37 -20.00 2.62
C ALA A 175 13.39 -18.49 2.87
N VAL A 176 12.63 -18.03 3.87
CA VAL A 176 12.49 -16.62 4.23
C VAL A 176 13.02 -16.38 5.65
N PRO A 177 13.80 -15.30 5.90
CA PRO A 177 14.29 -14.99 7.24
C PRO A 177 13.16 -14.88 8.28
N GLY A 178 13.33 -15.55 9.42
CA GLY A 178 12.34 -15.57 10.51
C GLY A 178 11.16 -16.53 10.30
N LEU A 179 11.04 -17.18 9.14
CA LEU A 179 10.01 -18.16 8.84
C LEU A 179 10.55 -19.60 8.81
N PRO A 180 9.72 -20.63 9.10
CA PRO A 180 10.09 -22.03 8.92
C PRO A 180 10.24 -22.37 7.43
N PRO A 181 10.79 -23.56 7.08
CA PRO A 181 10.84 -24.02 5.69
C PRO A 181 9.43 -24.14 5.06
N LEU A 182 9.25 -23.52 3.91
CA LEU A 182 8.01 -23.50 3.13
C LEU A 182 8.22 -24.15 1.76
N VAL A 183 7.11 -24.44 1.07
CA VAL A 183 7.11 -24.67 -0.37
C VAL A 183 6.20 -23.66 -1.10
N SER A 184 6.31 -23.57 -2.42
CA SER A 184 5.49 -22.69 -3.28
C SER A 184 3.97 -22.79 -3.01
N SER A 185 3.45 -23.98 -2.69
CA SER A 185 2.04 -24.19 -2.30
C SER A 185 1.67 -23.80 -0.87
N ASP A 186 2.64 -23.50 0.01
CA ASP A 186 2.41 -22.93 1.35
C ASP A 186 2.34 -21.39 1.33
N LEU A 187 2.66 -20.77 0.20
CA LEU A 187 2.62 -19.33 0.01
C LEU A 187 1.19 -18.80 -0.04
N PRO A 188 0.94 -17.54 0.40
CA PRO A 188 -0.39 -16.97 0.32
C PRO A 188 -0.90 -16.92 -1.12
N GLY A 189 -2.14 -17.33 -1.35
CA GLY A 189 -2.71 -17.55 -2.68
C GLY A 189 -2.84 -16.31 -3.56
N LEU A 190 -2.54 -15.13 -3.03
CA LEU A 190 -2.42 -13.92 -3.82
C LEU A 190 -1.01 -13.75 -4.43
N ILE A 191 0.05 -14.34 -3.90
CA ILE A 191 1.39 -14.31 -4.53
C ILE A 191 1.32 -14.74 -6.00
N HIS A 192 0.54 -15.80 -6.26
CA HIS A 192 0.34 -16.43 -7.56
C HIS A 192 -0.85 -15.87 -8.35
N ALA A 193 -1.35 -14.66 -8.04
CA ALA A 193 -2.61 -14.16 -8.58
C ALA A 193 -2.44 -13.11 -9.70
N PRO A 194 -3.13 -13.29 -10.85
CA PRO A 194 -2.87 -12.56 -12.10
C PRO A 194 -2.72 -11.05 -11.98
N GLU A 195 -1.75 -10.53 -12.73
CA GLU A 195 -1.52 -9.19 -13.31
C GLU A 195 -2.68 -8.12 -13.25
N GLU A 196 -3.98 -8.41 -13.17
CA GLU A 196 -5.04 -7.37 -13.20
C GLU A 196 -6.26 -7.54 -12.24
N PHE A 197 -6.38 -8.67 -11.55
CA PHE A 197 -7.57 -9.16 -10.80
C PHE A 197 -8.01 -8.40 -9.48
N ILE A 198 -8.08 -7.06 -9.41
CA ILE A 198 -8.38 -6.15 -8.22
C ILE A 198 -8.02 -6.48 -6.71
N TRP A 199 -7.92 -7.70 -6.18
CA TRP A 199 -7.54 -8.00 -4.77
C TRP A 199 -6.06 -7.95 -4.44
N ARG A 200 -5.18 -8.48 -5.28
CA ARG A 200 -3.79 -8.03 -5.41
C ARG A 200 -3.71 -6.79 -6.30
N ARG A 201 -4.72 -5.92 -6.23
CA ARG A 201 -4.63 -4.48 -6.38
C ARG A 201 -4.92 -3.86 -5.01
N THR A 202 -5.34 -4.67 -4.03
CA THR A 202 -5.74 -4.28 -2.71
C THR A 202 -5.08 -5.15 -1.55
N LEU A 203 -3.90 -5.81 -1.74
CA LEU A 203 -2.89 -6.57 -0.91
C LEU A 203 -1.30 -6.24 -0.93
N LEU A 204 -0.58 -5.84 -2.02
CA LEU A 204 0.81 -5.23 -1.93
C LEU A 204 0.80 -3.97 -1.07
N ALA A 205 0.08 -3.01 -1.64
CA ALA A 205 0.46 -1.62 -1.86
C ALA A 205 0.05 -0.84 -0.62
N ASP A 206 0.20 -1.47 0.53
CA ASP A 206 0.49 -0.90 1.81
C ASP A 206 2.00 -0.72 1.93
N LEU A 207 2.76 -1.57 1.24
CA LEU A 207 4.15 -1.79 1.51
C LEU A 207 5.07 -0.85 0.67
N HIS A 208 4.58 0.35 0.24
CA HIS A 208 5.37 1.59 0.33
C HIS A 208 5.00 2.29 1.62
N CYS A 209 3.87 2.97 1.81
CA CYS A 209 3.81 3.87 2.98
C CYS A 209 3.94 3.17 4.37
N LEU A 210 3.78 1.84 4.46
CA LEU A 210 4.35 1.02 5.56
C LEU A 210 5.89 1.04 5.54
N ARG A 211 6.50 0.57 4.44
CA ARG A 211 7.93 0.65 4.09
C ARG A 211 8.50 2.07 4.31
N GLU A 212 8.01 3.13 3.64
CA GLU A 212 8.29 4.58 3.85
C GLU A 212 8.19 5.02 5.30
N GLY A 213 7.52 4.24 6.16
CA GLY A 213 7.48 4.49 7.58
C GLY A 213 6.74 5.77 7.93
N THR A 214 5.71 6.13 7.15
CA THR A 214 4.88 7.31 7.45
C THR A 214 3.73 7.01 8.39
N ALA A 215 3.42 5.72 8.60
CA ALA A 215 2.57 5.29 9.69
C ALA A 215 3.25 5.52 11.06
N VAL A 216 2.47 6.06 11.99
CA VAL A 216 2.78 6.17 13.43
C VAL A 216 3.08 4.78 14.01
N ARG A 217 2.28 3.77 13.65
CA ARG A 217 2.48 2.34 13.93
C ARG A 217 1.89 1.45 12.83
N VAL A 218 2.47 0.26 12.72
CA VAL A 218 1.93 -0.87 11.97
C VAL A 218 1.46 -1.89 13.00
N LEU A 219 0.21 -1.77 13.39
CA LEU A 219 -0.44 -2.66 14.34
C LEU A 219 -0.71 -3.99 13.63
N VAL A 220 -0.44 -5.13 14.27
CA VAL A 220 -0.69 -6.45 13.67
C VAL A 220 -1.61 -7.27 14.58
N ASN A 221 -2.56 -7.99 13.99
CA ASN A 221 -3.51 -8.86 14.68
C ASN A 221 -2.87 -10.17 15.22
N THR A 222 -1.73 -10.06 15.90
CA THR A 222 -0.95 -11.17 16.46
C THR A 222 -0.32 -10.77 17.81
N PHE A 223 0.48 -11.65 18.41
CA PHE A 223 1.16 -11.45 19.70
C PHE A 223 2.62 -11.95 19.69
N ASP A 224 3.50 -11.31 20.48
CA ASP A 224 4.96 -11.57 20.47
C ASP A 224 5.35 -13.01 20.88
N GLU A 225 4.45 -13.79 21.49
CA GLU A 225 4.69 -15.20 21.85
C GLU A 225 4.34 -16.19 20.72
N LEU A 226 3.53 -15.78 19.74
CA LEU A 226 3.13 -16.63 18.60
C LEU A 226 4.12 -16.53 17.43
N GLU A 227 4.56 -15.30 17.11
CA GLU A 227 5.31 -14.99 15.89
C GLU A 227 6.60 -14.22 16.15
N ARG A 228 7.23 -14.46 17.31
CA ARG A 228 8.40 -13.71 17.83
C ARG A 228 9.48 -13.44 16.79
N ASP A 229 9.95 -14.49 16.13
CA ASP A 229 11.13 -14.44 15.27
C ASP A 229 10.80 -13.68 13.97
N THR A 230 9.61 -13.93 13.42
CA THR A 230 9.03 -13.15 12.32
C THR A 230 8.90 -11.66 12.66
N VAL A 231 8.38 -11.34 13.85
CA VAL A 231 8.23 -9.96 14.34
C VAL A 231 9.61 -9.30 14.51
N GLN A 232 10.62 -10.02 14.98
CA GLN A 232 11.98 -9.47 15.13
C GLN A 232 12.65 -9.19 13.78
N VAL A 233 12.51 -10.09 12.80
CA VAL A 233 12.96 -9.85 11.42
C VAL A 233 12.21 -8.64 10.84
N LEU A 234 10.88 -8.65 10.85
CA LEU A 234 10.08 -7.54 10.36
C LEU A 234 10.40 -6.21 11.06
N ARG A 235 10.74 -6.18 12.36
CA ARG A 235 11.12 -4.94 13.08
C ARG A 235 12.44 -4.32 12.60
N ALA A 236 13.35 -5.09 12.00
CA ALA A 236 14.54 -4.52 11.38
C ALA A 236 14.24 -3.76 10.06
N HIS A 237 12.97 -3.70 9.66
CA HIS A 237 12.55 -3.40 8.30
C HIS A 237 11.31 -2.48 8.26
N LEU A 238 10.32 -2.80 9.08
CA LEU A 238 9.20 -1.98 9.53
C LEU A 238 9.38 -1.72 11.04
N PRO A 239 10.26 -0.78 11.46
CA PRO A 239 10.57 -0.55 12.88
C PRO A 239 9.37 -0.07 13.71
N THR A 240 8.26 0.27 13.04
CA THR A 240 6.98 0.68 13.63
C THR A 240 6.01 -0.50 13.86
N ILE A 241 6.43 -1.77 13.68
CA ILE A 241 5.59 -2.96 13.90
C ILE A 241 5.29 -3.26 15.38
N VAL A 242 4.01 -3.44 15.68
CA VAL A 242 3.49 -3.68 17.02
C VAL A 242 2.38 -4.74 16.99
N PRO A 243 2.63 -5.95 17.52
CA PRO A 243 1.58 -6.92 17.81
C PRO A 243 0.57 -6.35 18.83
N VAL A 244 -0.72 -6.39 18.50
CA VAL A 244 -1.83 -5.89 19.36
C VAL A 244 -2.96 -6.91 19.55
N GLY A 245 -2.92 -8.02 18.81
CA GLY A 245 -3.93 -9.07 18.82
C GLY A 245 -3.67 -10.17 19.86
N PRO A 246 -4.43 -11.26 19.83
CA PRO A 246 -5.51 -11.53 18.90
C PRO A 246 -6.73 -10.64 19.17
N LEU A 247 -7.20 -9.91 18.16
CA LEU A 247 -8.26 -8.92 18.26
C LEU A 247 -9.65 -9.57 18.12
N PHE A 248 -10.02 -10.36 19.12
CA PHE A 248 -11.41 -10.73 19.41
C PHE A 248 -11.86 -10.09 20.73
N ASP A 249 -13.16 -9.82 20.90
CA ASP A 249 -13.68 -9.32 22.18
C ASP A 249 -13.46 -10.35 23.30
N THR A 250 -12.99 -9.93 24.46
CA THR A 250 -12.83 -10.83 25.63
C THR A 250 -14.15 -11.06 26.36
N GLU A 251 -15.04 -10.07 26.36
CA GLU A 251 -16.35 -10.11 27.03
C GLU A 251 -17.46 -10.61 26.09
N PRO A 252 -18.52 -11.26 26.58
CA PRO A 252 -19.69 -11.56 25.76
C PRO A 252 -20.49 -10.27 25.51
N GLU A 253 -20.84 -9.98 24.26
CA GLU A 253 -21.83 -8.94 23.99
C GLU A 253 -23.21 -9.37 24.53
N VAL A 254 -24.00 -8.42 25.00
CA VAL A 254 -25.42 -8.65 25.28
C VAL A 254 -26.13 -8.76 23.93
N CYS A 255 -26.33 -9.99 23.45
CA CYS A 255 -26.98 -10.25 22.16
C CYS A 255 -28.35 -9.57 22.06
N ASP A 256 -28.67 -9.01 20.89
CA ASP A 256 -29.95 -8.34 20.60
C ASP A 256 -31.11 -9.31 20.34
N GLY A 257 -31.08 -10.48 20.99
CA GLY A 257 -32.08 -11.54 20.91
C GLY A 257 -32.08 -12.37 19.61
N ARG A 258 -31.19 -12.09 18.65
CA ARG A 258 -31.21 -12.76 17.34
C ARG A 258 -30.47 -14.11 17.34
N ASP A 259 -31.24 -15.13 17.71
CA ASP A 259 -31.06 -16.53 17.31
C ASP A 259 -29.85 -17.27 17.93
N ASP A 260 -29.77 -17.30 19.27
CA ASP A 260 -28.77 -18.05 20.04
C ASP A 260 -29.12 -19.55 20.22
N ASP A 261 -29.85 -20.12 19.27
CA ASP A 261 -30.32 -21.52 19.30
C ASP A 261 -29.16 -22.54 19.17
N CYS A 262 -27.92 -22.05 18.99
CA CYS A 262 -26.70 -22.86 19.01
C CYS A 262 -26.29 -23.29 20.44
N ALA A 263 -26.40 -22.41 21.44
CA ALA A 263 -25.89 -22.71 22.77
C ALA A 263 -26.64 -23.87 23.46
N PRO A 264 -27.99 -23.91 23.52
CA PRO A 264 -28.72 -25.04 24.12
C PRO A 264 -28.48 -26.37 23.39
N TRP A 265 -28.19 -26.32 22.08
CA TRP A 265 -27.85 -27.50 21.29
C TRP A 265 -26.45 -28.02 21.61
N LEU A 266 -25.48 -27.12 21.86
CA LEU A 266 -24.11 -27.45 22.28
C LEU A 266 -24.06 -27.97 23.71
N ASP A 267 -24.84 -27.40 24.64
CA ASP A 267 -24.95 -27.87 26.03
C ASP A 267 -25.44 -29.33 26.14
N ALA A 268 -26.20 -29.79 25.14
CA ALA A 268 -26.68 -31.17 25.05
C ALA A 268 -25.63 -32.18 24.52
N GLN A 269 -24.44 -31.74 24.10
CA GLN A 269 -23.40 -32.61 23.55
C GLN A 269 -22.28 -32.90 24.57
N PRO A 270 -21.66 -34.10 24.54
CA PRO A 270 -20.51 -34.40 25.40
C PRO A 270 -19.31 -33.48 25.15
N PRO A 271 -18.49 -33.16 26.18
CA PRO A 271 -17.28 -32.38 26.03
C PRO A 271 -16.33 -32.93 24.94
N GLY A 272 -15.77 -32.04 24.13
CA GLY A 272 -14.84 -32.37 23.05
C GLY A 272 -15.37 -33.30 21.95
N SER A 273 -16.68 -33.44 21.78
CA SER A 273 -17.31 -34.35 20.82
C SER A 273 -17.76 -33.72 19.51
N VAL A 274 -17.99 -32.40 19.50
CA VAL A 274 -18.59 -31.66 18.39
C VAL A 274 -17.53 -31.22 17.39
N VAL A 275 -17.83 -31.42 16.11
CA VAL A 275 -17.08 -30.86 14.98
C VAL A 275 -17.75 -29.54 14.59
N PHE A 276 -17.08 -28.42 14.83
CA PHE A 276 -17.50 -27.11 14.33
C PHE A 276 -16.95 -26.89 12.91
N VAL A 277 -17.74 -26.32 12.01
CA VAL A 277 -17.38 -26.15 10.58
C VAL A 277 -17.73 -24.74 10.12
N ALA A 278 -16.73 -23.96 9.68
CA ALA A 278 -16.94 -22.63 9.09
C ALA A 278 -15.85 -22.23 8.08
N PHE A 279 -16.28 -21.79 6.89
CA PHE A 279 -15.39 -21.32 5.81
C PHE A 279 -15.32 -19.79 5.66
N GLY A 280 -15.72 -19.05 6.70
CA GLY A 280 -15.63 -17.59 6.74
C GLY A 280 -16.60 -16.85 5.81
N SER A 281 -16.38 -15.54 5.68
CA SER A 281 -17.28 -14.63 4.97
C SER A 281 -16.97 -14.43 3.48
N ILE A 282 -16.00 -15.17 2.91
CA ILE A 282 -15.59 -15.01 1.50
C ILE A 282 -15.60 -16.34 0.74
N LEU A 283 -14.96 -17.40 1.26
CA LEU A 283 -14.74 -18.65 0.51
C LEU A 283 -16.06 -19.29 0.04
N LYS A 284 -16.08 -19.68 -1.23
CA LYS A 284 -17.09 -20.53 -1.84
C LYS A 284 -16.46 -21.88 -2.17
N ILE A 285 -17.22 -22.95 -1.95
CA ILE A 285 -16.91 -24.33 -2.33
C ILE A 285 -17.98 -24.79 -3.32
N SER A 286 -17.64 -25.73 -4.21
CA SER A 286 -18.59 -26.24 -5.21
C SER A 286 -19.71 -27.07 -4.59
N ARG A 287 -20.82 -27.28 -5.31
CA ARG A 287 -21.90 -28.18 -4.87
C ARG A 287 -21.37 -29.59 -4.57
N ASP A 288 -20.44 -30.08 -5.38
CA ASP A 288 -19.81 -31.39 -5.19
C ASP A 288 -18.97 -31.43 -3.90
N GLU A 289 -18.20 -30.37 -3.61
CA GLU A 289 -17.46 -30.23 -2.34
C GLU A 289 -18.40 -30.13 -1.13
N VAL A 290 -19.53 -29.44 -1.26
CA VAL A 290 -20.61 -29.36 -0.24
C VAL A 290 -21.18 -30.75 0.04
N ALA A 291 -21.48 -31.54 -1.00
CA ALA A 291 -22.02 -32.89 -0.89
C ALA A 291 -21.00 -33.88 -0.29
N GLU A 292 -19.74 -33.84 -0.74
CA GLU A 292 -18.65 -34.66 -0.16
C GLU A 292 -18.38 -34.29 1.30
N LEU A 293 -18.46 -33.01 1.67
CA LEU A 293 -18.34 -32.55 3.05
C LEU A 293 -19.49 -33.06 3.93
N ALA A 294 -20.73 -32.90 3.49
CA ALA A 294 -21.91 -33.39 4.22
C ALA A 294 -21.85 -34.91 4.44
N ALA A 295 -21.52 -35.66 3.38
CA ALA A 295 -21.35 -37.11 3.46
C ALA A 295 -20.19 -37.52 4.38
N GLY A 296 -19.07 -36.77 4.37
CA GLY A 296 -17.92 -37.04 5.23
C GLY A 296 -18.17 -36.74 6.71
N LEU A 297 -18.89 -35.65 7.01
CA LEU A 297 -19.32 -35.31 8.37
C LEU A 297 -20.26 -36.40 8.91
N ALA A 298 -21.28 -36.79 8.15
CA ALA A 298 -22.19 -37.88 8.52
C ALA A 298 -21.44 -39.22 8.71
N ALA A 299 -20.48 -39.54 7.83
CA ALA A 299 -19.67 -40.75 7.94
C ALA A 299 -18.77 -40.79 9.19
N SER A 300 -18.36 -39.63 9.73
CA SER A 300 -17.60 -39.55 10.99
C SER A 300 -18.41 -39.92 12.24
N ARG A 301 -19.76 -39.92 12.14
CA ARG A 301 -20.72 -40.15 13.23
C ARG A 301 -20.55 -39.24 14.46
N ARG A 302 -19.82 -38.12 14.31
CA ARG A 302 -19.71 -37.06 15.32
C ARG A 302 -20.89 -36.08 15.19
N PRO A 303 -21.43 -35.52 16.29
CA PRO A 303 -22.29 -34.36 16.20
C PRO A 303 -21.50 -33.19 15.57
N PHE A 304 -22.14 -32.38 14.75
CA PHE A 304 -21.48 -31.25 14.10
C PHE A 304 -22.37 -30.00 14.06
N LEU A 305 -21.73 -28.83 14.13
CA LEU A 305 -22.36 -27.52 13.94
C LEU A 305 -21.69 -26.85 12.74
N TRP A 306 -22.43 -26.66 11.65
CA TRP A 306 -21.90 -26.13 10.39
C TRP A 306 -22.57 -24.82 10.01
N VAL A 307 -21.76 -23.77 9.87
CA VAL A 307 -22.20 -22.45 9.40
C VAL A 307 -22.21 -22.43 7.88
N VAL A 308 -23.39 -22.24 7.29
CA VAL A 308 -23.58 -22.15 5.84
C VAL A 308 -24.32 -20.87 5.51
N ARG A 309 -23.57 -19.91 4.96
CA ARG A 309 -24.07 -18.60 4.51
C ARG A 309 -25.27 -18.73 3.59
N GLU A 310 -26.16 -17.75 3.63
CA GLU A 310 -27.35 -17.66 2.76
C GLU A 310 -27.00 -17.82 1.28
N ASP A 311 -25.93 -17.17 0.79
CA ASP A 311 -25.50 -17.26 -0.62
C ASP A 311 -24.74 -18.54 -0.99
N ASN A 312 -24.68 -19.51 -0.07
CA ASN A 312 -24.34 -20.92 -0.30
C ASN A 312 -25.47 -21.87 0.19
N ARG A 313 -26.58 -21.35 0.73
CA ARG A 313 -27.67 -22.14 1.33
C ARG A 313 -28.59 -22.70 0.25
N ASP A 314 -28.76 -21.99 -0.86
CA ASP A 314 -29.45 -22.48 -2.06
C ASP A 314 -28.84 -23.82 -2.52
N LEU A 315 -27.51 -23.97 -2.45
CA LEU A 315 -26.78 -25.21 -2.77
C LEU A 315 -27.08 -26.39 -1.83
N LEU A 316 -27.72 -26.15 -0.68
CA LEU A 316 -28.21 -27.18 0.25
C LEU A 316 -29.72 -27.44 0.13
N LEU A 317 -30.49 -26.45 -0.34
CA LEU A 317 -31.95 -26.51 -0.39
C LEU A 317 -32.47 -26.99 -1.76
N ASP A 318 -31.71 -26.79 -2.84
CA ASP A 318 -31.99 -27.33 -4.18
C ASP A 318 -31.60 -28.83 -4.32
N ASP A 319 -31.32 -29.53 -3.21
CA ASP A 319 -30.86 -30.92 -3.20
C ASP A 319 -31.51 -31.76 -2.08
N ASP A 320 -32.60 -32.44 -2.43
CA ASP A 320 -33.32 -33.42 -1.58
C ASP A 320 -32.40 -34.51 -0.98
N CYS A 321 -31.19 -34.72 -1.51
CA CYS A 321 -30.24 -35.70 -0.99
C CYS A 321 -29.46 -35.20 0.24
N LEU A 322 -29.32 -33.88 0.43
CA LEU A 322 -28.44 -33.30 1.45
C LEU A 322 -29.14 -33.05 2.78
N GLU A 323 -30.38 -32.57 2.77
CA GLU A 323 -31.14 -32.30 4.00
C GLU A 323 -31.34 -33.57 4.88
N PRO A 324 -31.64 -34.76 4.34
CA PRO A 324 -31.70 -35.99 5.14
C PRO A 324 -30.34 -36.42 5.73
N VAL A 325 -29.24 -36.16 5.01
CA VAL A 325 -27.87 -36.46 5.48
C VAL A 325 -27.47 -35.53 6.62
N ILE A 326 -27.87 -34.26 6.56
CA ILE A 326 -27.59 -33.24 7.58
C ILE A 326 -28.46 -33.46 8.83
N THR A 327 -29.77 -33.64 8.67
CA THR A 327 -30.72 -33.77 9.78
C THR A 327 -30.63 -35.14 10.47
N GLY A 328 -30.46 -36.23 9.70
CA GLY A 328 -30.40 -37.60 10.22
C GLY A 328 -29.11 -37.96 10.97
N SER A 329 -28.06 -37.14 10.87
CA SER A 329 -26.72 -37.43 11.42
C SER A 329 -26.42 -36.81 12.78
N LYS A 330 -27.41 -36.15 13.42
CA LYS A 330 -27.23 -35.23 14.56
C LYS A 330 -26.39 -34.00 14.22
N GLY A 331 -26.46 -33.52 12.99
CA GLY A 331 -25.93 -32.21 12.61
C GLY A 331 -26.87 -31.06 13.02
N LYS A 332 -26.31 -29.87 13.20
CA LYS A 332 -27.03 -28.59 13.15
C LYS A 332 -26.40 -27.70 12.09
N VAL A 333 -27.21 -27.16 11.19
CA VAL A 333 -26.79 -26.19 10.18
C VAL A 333 -27.46 -24.85 10.46
N VAL A 334 -26.68 -23.76 10.40
CA VAL A 334 -27.15 -22.40 10.69
C VAL A 334 -26.61 -21.41 9.66
N ALA A 335 -27.38 -20.36 9.37
CA ALA A 335 -26.94 -19.28 8.48
C ALA A 335 -25.78 -18.47 9.06
N TRP A 336 -25.67 -18.43 10.39
CA TRP A 336 -24.66 -17.71 11.15
C TRP A 336 -24.63 -18.22 12.60
N CYS A 337 -23.53 -18.00 13.32
CA CYS A 337 -23.45 -18.11 14.78
C CYS A 337 -22.40 -17.13 15.33
N GLU A 338 -22.45 -16.87 16.64
CA GLU A 338 -21.37 -16.15 17.33
C GLU A 338 -20.18 -17.12 17.53
N GLN A 339 -19.29 -17.14 16.52
CA GLN A 339 -18.23 -18.15 16.36
C GLN A 339 -17.31 -18.25 17.58
N ARG A 340 -17.05 -17.15 18.29
CA ARG A 340 -16.17 -17.14 19.47
C ARG A 340 -16.81 -17.90 20.63
N ARG A 341 -18.09 -17.67 20.91
CA ARG A 341 -18.85 -18.46 21.91
C ARG A 341 -18.94 -19.93 21.55
N VAL A 342 -19.11 -20.27 20.26
CA VAL A 342 -19.10 -21.67 19.80
C VAL A 342 -17.73 -22.32 20.02
N LEU A 343 -16.64 -21.71 19.55
CA LEU A 343 -15.28 -22.23 19.75
C LEU A 343 -14.88 -22.33 21.22
N ALA A 344 -15.34 -21.41 22.07
CA ALA A 344 -15.09 -21.44 23.50
C ALA A 344 -15.91 -22.51 24.27
N HIS A 345 -16.93 -23.10 23.64
CA HIS A 345 -17.83 -24.06 24.29
C HIS A 345 -17.17 -25.43 24.50
N ALA A 346 -17.34 -26.00 25.70
CA ALA A 346 -16.67 -27.23 26.10
C ALA A 346 -17.00 -28.46 25.22
N ALA A 347 -18.13 -28.45 24.50
CA ALA A 347 -18.52 -29.50 23.58
C ALA A 347 -17.67 -29.56 22.29
N VAL A 348 -17.07 -28.45 21.86
CA VAL A 348 -16.30 -28.40 20.60
C VAL A 348 -14.93 -29.06 20.76
N GLY A 349 -14.66 -30.09 19.96
CA GLY A 349 -13.40 -30.85 19.97
C GLY A 349 -12.55 -30.72 18.71
N CYS A 350 -13.13 -30.21 17.62
CA CYS A 350 -12.47 -30.04 16.32
C CYS A 350 -13.09 -28.86 15.56
N PHE A 351 -12.26 -28.03 14.91
CA PHE A 351 -12.69 -26.95 14.03
C PHE A 351 -12.24 -27.19 12.58
N VAL A 352 -13.18 -27.52 11.70
CA VAL A 352 -12.97 -27.56 10.24
C VAL A 352 -13.05 -26.13 9.71
N THR A 353 -11.94 -25.61 9.17
CA THR A 353 -11.80 -24.18 8.87
C THR A 353 -11.09 -23.90 7.55
N HIS A 354 -11.55 -22.85 6.86
CA HIS A 354 -10.84 -22.25 5.73
C HIS A 354 -9.45 -21.68 6.07
N CYS A 355 -9.09 -21.57 7.35
CA CYS A 355 -7.81 -21.01 7.83
C CYS A 355 -7.62 -19.50 7.60
N GLY A 356 -8.69 -18.70 7.44
CA GLY A 356 -8.56 -17.23 7.49
C GLY A 356 -8.08 -16.76 8.87
N TRP A 357 -7.30 -15.69 8.93
CA TRP A 357 -6.51 -15.37 10.13
C TRP A 357 -7.33 -15.14 11.40
N ASN A 358 -8.46 -14.41 11.36
CA ASN A 358 -9.31 -14.22 12.54
C ASN A 358 -9.77 -15.56 13.14
N SER A 359 -10.25 -16.48 12.29
CA SER A 359 -10.67 -17.81 12.73
C SER A 359 -9.50 -18.67 13.20
N THR A 360 -8.29 -18.43 12.67
CA THR A 360 -7.05 -19.06 13.12
C THR A 360 -6.70 -18.63 14.55
N VAL A 361 -6.72 -17.33 14.85
CA VAL A 361 -6.41 -16.84 16.20
C VAL A 361 -7.53 -17.09 17.21
N GLU A 362 -8.80 -17.07 16.79
CA GLU A 362 -9.94 -17.52 17.61
C GLU A 362 -9.81 -19.00 17.99
N GLY A 363 -9.49 -19.89 17.03
CA GLY A 363 -9.30 -21.32 17.28
C GLY A 363 -8.13 -21.61 18.23
N LEU A 364 -7.00 -20.92 18.04
CA LEU A 364 -5.83 -21.00 18.93
C LEU A 364 -6.15 -20.50 20.35
N ALA A 365 -6.84 -19.36 20.49
CA ALA A 365 -7.21 -18.81 21.79
C ALA A 365 -8.37 -19.57 22.48
N ALA A 366 -9.20 -20.27 21.71
CA ALA A 366 -10.15 -21.25 22.22
C ALA A 366 -9.47 -22.58 22.60
N GLY A 367 -8.28 -22.86 22.06
CA GLY A 367 -7.54 -24.11 22.26
C GLY A 367 -8.19 -25.31 21.58
N VAL A 368 -8.79 -25.10 20.41
CA VAL A 368 -9.51 -26.12 19.63
C VAL A 368 -8.61 -26.58 18.46
N PRO A 369 -8.26 -27.89 18.38
CA PRO A 369 -7.55 -28.45 17.23
C PRO A 369 -8.33 -28.34 15.91
N VAL A 370 -7.62 -28.28 14.79
CA VAL A 370 -8.19 -27.90 13.48
C VAL A 370 -8.09 -28.98 12.40
N VAL A 371 -9.07 -28.97 11.49
CA VAL A 371 -8.93 -29.55 10.14
C VAL A 371 -8.84 -28.39 9.16
N ALA A 372 -7.66 -28.22 8.55
CA ALA A 372 -7.33 -27.08 7.72
C ALA A 372 -7.71 -27.32 6.25
N TYR A 373 -8.63 -26.52 5.70
CA TYR A 373 -9.02 -26.54 4.29
C TYR A 373 -8.76 -25.18 3.60
N PRO A 374 -7.49 -24.84 3.31
CA PRO A 374 -7.12 -23.51 2.83
C PRO A 374 -7.69 -23.17 1.45
N GLY A 375 -8.40 -22.03 1.36
CA GLY A 375 -9.07 -21.56 0.16
C GLY A 375 -8.19 -20.69 -0.75
N TRP A 376 -7.83 -19.49 -0.27
CA TRP A 376 -7.20 -18.38 -1.02
C TRP A 376 -6.54 -17.36 -0.06
N ALA A 377 -5.87 -16.32 -0.57
CA ALA A 377 -5.20 -15.28 0.22
C ALA A 377 -4.26 -15.85 1.32
N ASP A 378 -4.37 -15.40 2.57
CA ASP A 378 -3.58 -15.82 3.75
C ASP A 378 -3.66 -17.33 4.07
N GLN A 379 -4.69 -18.01 3.60
CA GLN A 379 -5.12 -19.32 4.09
C GLN A 379 -4.09 -20.47 3.91
N PRO A 380 -3.36 -20.62 2.77
CA PRO A 380 -2.40 -21.71 2.60
C PRO A 380 -1.26 -21.64 3.63
N THR A 381 -0.78 -20.43 3.93
CA THR A 381 0.24 -20.18 4.95
C THR A 381 -0.31 -20.41 6.35
N ASN A 382 -1.49 -19.88 6.67
CA ASN A 382 -2.10 -20.14 7.97
C ASN A 382 -2.32 -21.65 8.20
N ALA A 383 -2.72 -22.40 7.17
CA ALA A 383 -2.80 -23.86 7.22
C ALA A 383 -1.44 -24.55 7.43
N LYS A 384 -0.36 -24.04 6.82
CA LYS A 384 1.02 -24.51 7.05
C LYS A 384 1.41 -24.32 8.52
N PHE A 385 1.16 -23.14 9.07
CA PHE A 385 1.49 -22.83 10.45
C PHE A 385 0.64 -23.63 11.45
N LEU A 386 -0.66 -23.75 11.24
CA LEU A 386 -1.56 -24.56 12.08
C LEU A 386 -1.14 -26.04 12.15
N THR A 387 -0.69 -26.62 11.03
CA THR A 387 -0.49 -28.08 10.91
C THR A 387 0.97 -28.51 11.11
N ASP A 388 1.94 -27.86 10.47
CA ASP A 388 3.37 -28.22 10.57
C ASP A 388 4.09 -27.54 11.76
N VAL A 389 3.77 -26.27 12.05
CA VAL A 389 4.57 -25.41 12.95
C VAL A 389 4.03 -25.44 14.38
N TYR A 390 2.76 -25.06 14.55
CA TYR A 390 2.05 -25.09 15.82
C TYR A 390 1.69 -26.54 16.20
N GLY A 391 1.43 -27.40 15.22
CA GLY A 391 1.10 -28.82 15.41
C GLY A 391 -0.28 -29.02 16.06
N VAL A 392 -1.27 -28.21 15.68
CA VAL A 392 -2.62 -28.22 16.27
C VAL A 392 -3.70 -28.77 15.32
N GLY A 393 -3.31 -29.38 14.19
CA GLY A 393 -4.28 -29.89 13.24
C GLY A 393 -3.68 -30.64 12.05
N VAL A 394 -4.55 -31.03 11.12
CA VAL A 394 -4.19 -31.72 9.87
C VAL A 394 -4.79 -31.01 8.65
N ARG A 395 -4.11 -31.06 7.50
CA ARG A 395 -4.63 -30.53 6.22
C ARG A 395 -5.61 -31.51 5.58
N LEU A 396 -6.79 -31.02 5.20
CA LEU A 396 -7.76 -31.72 4.36
C LEU A 396 -7.36 -31.53 2.88
N PRO A 397 -7.10 -32.62 2.12
CA PRO A 397 -6.80 -32.53 0.67
C PRO A 397 -7.88 -31.80 -0.13
N ARG A 398 -7.47 -31.15 -1.23
CA ARG A 398 -8.36 -30.51 -2.21
C ARG A 398 -8.40 -31.36 -3.50
N PRO A 399 -9.55 -31.49 -4.19
CA PRO A 399 -10.89 -31.10 -3.76
C PRO A 399 -11.38 -31.93 -2.55
N ILE A 400 -12.44 -31.50 -1.88
CA ILE A 400 -13.04 -32.24 -0.76
C ILE A 400 -13.49 -33.63 -1.23
N ALA A 401 -13.17 -34.66 -0.45
CA ALA A 401 -13.73 -36.00 -0.57
C ALA A 401 -14.19 -36.51 0.81
N ARG A 402 -15.35 -37.16 0.87
CA ARG A 402 -16.00 -37.63 2.10
C ARG A 402 -15.10 -38.48 2.99
N GLU A 403 -14.31 -39.35 2.37
CA GLU A 403 -13.37 -40.25 3.05
C GLU A 403 -12.08 -39.54 3.50
N ALA A 404 -11.76 -38.37 2.93
CA ALA A 404 -10.72 -37.51 3.47
C ALA A 404 -11.24 -36.72 4.69
N VAL A 405 -12.44 -36.14 4.59
CA VAL A 405 -13.13 -35.45 5.71
C VAL A 405 -13.25 -36.37 6.93
N ARG A 406 -13.79 -37.58 6.74
CA ARG A 406 -13.96 -38.59 7.79
C ARG A 406 -12.65 -38.85 8.54
N ARG A 407 -11.57 -39.16 7.80
CA ARG A 407 -10.25 -39.46 8.37
C ARG A 407 -9.59 -38.25 9.05
N CYS A 408 -9.70 -37.05 8.49
CA CYS A 408 -9.15 -35.84 9.11
C CYS A 408 -9.87 -35.50 10.44
N VAL A 409 -11.20 -35.62 10.47
CA VAL A 409 -12.00 -35.46 11.71
C VAL A 409 -11.66 -36.54 12.74
N GLU A 410 -11.55 -37.80 12.31
CA GLU A 410 -11.18 -38.90 13.21
C GLU A 410 -9.78 -38.74 13.79
N GLU A 411 -8.80 -38.30 13.00
CA GLU A 411 -7.43 -38.06 13.48
C GLU A 411 -7.37 -36.92 14.50
N VAL A 412 -8.04 -35.79 14.23
CA VAL A 412 -8.03 -34.62 15.11
C VAL A 412 -8.76 -34.87 16.43
N VAL A 413 -9.90 -35.57 16.40
CA VAL A 413 -10.69 -35.85 17.61
C VAL A 413 -10.15 -37.06 18.38
N SER A 414 -9.68 -38.10 17.70
CA SER A 414 -9.49 -39.45 18.28
C SER A 414 -8.31 -40.26 17.75
N GLY A 415 -7.53 -39.77 16.79
CA GLY A 415 -6.37 -40.47 16.27
C GLY A 415 -5.16 -40.44 17.20
N PRO A 416 -4.05 -41.13 16.84
CA PRO A 416 -2.85 -41.20 17.64
C PRO A 416 -2.24 -39.83 17.99
N ALA A 417 -2.37 -38.82 17.11
CA ALA A 417 -1.87 -37.47 17.37
C ALA A 417 -2.88 -36.55 18.11
N ALA A 418 -4.13 -36.96 18.31
CA ALA A 418 -5.20 -36.14 18.88
C ALA A 418 -4.88 -35.58 20.27
N ALA A 419 -4.19 -36.35 21.12
CA ALA A 419 -3.77 -35.89 22.44
C ALA A 419 -2.75 -34.74 22.34
N ASN A 420 -1.72 -34.92 21.51
CA ASN A 420 -0.66 -33.94 21.31
C ASN A 420 -1.18 -32.65 20.65
N MET A 421 -2.12 -32.76 19.70
CA MET A 421 -2.78 -31.59 19.09
C MET A 421 -3.61 -30.81 20.11
N ARG A 422 -4.35 -31.49 21.00
CA ARG A 422 -5.09 -30.84 22.11
C ARG A 422 -4.16 -30.18 23.11
N GLU A 423 -3.05 -30.80 23.48
CA GLU A 423 -2.05 -30.21 24.39
C GLU A 423 -1.46 -28.93 23.79
N ARG A 424 -1.05 -28.96 22.52
CA ARG A 424 -0.51 -27.81 21.79
C ARG A 424 -1.53 -26.67 21.64
N ALA A 425 -2.78 -26.98 21.31
CA ALA A 425 -3.84 -25.99 21.27
C ALA A 425 -4.14 -25.41 22.67
N GLY A 426 -4.12 -26.25 23.71
CA GLY A 426 -4.22 -25.86 25.11
C GLY A 426 -3.10 -24.91 25.55
N LYS A 427 -1.87 -25.11 25.07
CA LYS A 427 -0.76 -24.16 25.27
C LYS A 427 -1.09 -22.80 24.66
N TRP A 428 -1.44 -22.75 23.37
CA TRP A 428 -1.72 -21.48 22.69
C TRP A 428 -2.90 -20.71 23.30
N LYS A 429 -3.90 -21.41 23.84
CA LYS A 429 -4.98 -20.83 24.66
C LYS A 429 -4.48 -20.11 25.92
N VAL A 430 -3.42 -20.59 26.56
CA VAL A 430 -2.80 -19.93 27.72
C VAL A 430 -1.98 -18.72 27.27
N GLU A 431 -1.11 -18.87 26.26
CA GLU A 431 -0.26 -17.79 25.76
C GLU A 431 -1.09 -16.60 25.23
N ALA A 432 -2.14 -16.86 24.44
CA ALA A 432 -3.04 -15.82 23.92
C ALA A 432 -3.78 -15.05 25.03
N ARG A 433 -4.12 -15.72 26.13
CA ARG A 433 -4.72 -15.08 27.32
C ARG A 433 -3.71 -14.25 28.09
N ALA A 434 -2.47 -14.72 28.22
CA ALA A 434 -1.39 -13.96 28.86
C ALA A 434 -0.99 -12.71 28.07
N ALA A 435 -1.01 -12.79 26.73
CA ALA A 435 -0.73 -11.66 25.84
C ALA A 435 -1.78 -10.53 25.93
N LEU A 436 -3.07 -10.90 26.11
CA LEU A 436 -4.18 -9.94 26.22
C LEU A 436 -4.39 -9.35 27.62
N ALA A 437 -3.87 -10.00 28.68
CA ALA A 437 -4.02 -9.54 30.07
C ALA A 437 -3.29 -8.20 30.33
N ASP A 438 -3.63 -7.52 31.43
CA ASP A 438 -2.98 -6.26 31.83
C ASP A 438 -1.45 -6.41 31.89
N GLY A 439 -0.73 -5.64 31.06
CA GLY A 439 0.72 -5.74 30.95
C GLY A 439 1.26 -6.96 30.18
N GLY A 440 0.40 -7.73 29.50
CA GLY A 440 0.79 -8.70 28.47
C GLY A 440 1.46 -8.04 27.26
N SER A 441 2.02 -8.84 26.34
CA SER A 441 2.70 -8.37 25.13
C SER A 441 1.80 -7.46 24.28
N SER A 442 0.59 -7.92 23.98
CA SER A 442 -0.38 -7.19 23.17
C SER A 442 -1.04 -6.03 23.89
N ASP A 443 -1.16 -6.09 25.22
CA ASP A 443 -1.63 -4.96 26.02
C ASP A 443 -0.59 -3.82 26.06
N LYS A 444 0.70 -4.16 26.15
CA LYS A 444 1.80 -3.20 25.95
C LYS A 444 1.80 -2.63 24.53
N GLY A 445 1.49 -3.44 23.51
CA GLY A 445 1.35 -2.96 22.12
C GLY A 445 0.22 -1.95 21.94
N ILE A 446 -0.94 -2.18 22.56
CA ILE A 446 -2.03 -1.19 22.63
C ILE A 446 -1.55 0.09 23.33
N GLN A 447 -0.85 -0.02 24.46
CA GLN A 447 -0.38 1.15 25.22
C GLN A 447 0.66 1.97 24.44
N ASP A 448 1.63 1.33 23.77
CA ASP A 448 2.62 2.02 22.94
C ASP A 448 1.98 2.83 21.79
N PHE A 449 0.94 2.29 21.14
CA PHE A 449 0.20 3.06 20.15
C PHE A 449 -0.60 4.23 20.76
N VAL A 450 -1.23 4.03 21.93
CA VAL A 450 -1.92 5.10 22.66
C VAL A 450 -0.93 6.22 23.04
N ASP A 451 0.24 5.88 23.56
CA ASP A 451 1.27 6.85 23.94
C ASP A 451 1.83 7.60 22.73
N ALA A 452 2.01 6.90 21.60
CA ALA A 452 2.38 7.51 20.32
C ALA A 452 1.31 8.54 19.84
N VAL A 453 0.03 8.17 19.87
CA VAL A 453 -1.09 9.07 19.52
C VAL A 453 -1.19 10.28 20.47
N LEU A 454 -1.01 10.07 21.77
CA LEU A 454 -1.01 11.14 22.76
C LEU A 454 0.15 12.12 22.55
N SER A 455 1.33 11.64 22.16
CA SER A 455 2.49 12.49 21.83
C SER A 455 2.25 13.41 20.62
N LEU A 456 1.39 12.99 19.69
CA LEU A 456 0.99 13.77 18.51
C LEU A 456 -0.07 14.82 18.85
N GLY A 457 -1.03 14.49 19.72
CA GLY A 457 -2.09 15.40 20.15
C GLY A 457 -1.57 16.71 20.77
N GLY A 458 -0.43 16.67 21.45
CA GLY A 458 0.25 17.88 21.94
C GLY A 458 0.76 18.81 20.83
N ARG A 459 1.25 18.25 19.71
CA ARG A 459 1.76 19.02 18.55
C ARG A 459 0.62 19.60 17.72
N VAL A 460 -0.41 18.81 17.44
CA VAL A 460 -1.59 19.24 16.66
C VAL A 460 -2.31 20.41 17.34
N ARG A 461 -2.42 20.40 18.67
CA ARG A 461 -3.00 21.52 19.44
C ARG A 461 -2.17 22.81 19.35
N ALA A 462 -0.84 22.72 19.25
CA ALA A 462 0.03 23.88 19.07
C ALA A 462 -0.11 24.51 17.67
N LEU A 463 -0.18 23.69 16.61
CA LEU A 463 -0.44 24.16 15.24
C LEU A 463 -1.81 24.84 15.11
N LEU A 464 -2.88 24.20 15.61
CA LEU A 464 -4.23 24.80 15.57
C LEU A 464 -4.33 26.10 16.38
N TRP A 465 -3.55 26.25 17.45
CA TRP A 465 -3.47 27.50 18.23
C TRP A 465 -2.76 28.63 17.46
N LEU A 466 -1.72 28.32 16.69
CA LEU A 466 -1.06 29.29 15.80
C LEU A 466 -2.00 29.72 14.66
N CYS A 467 -2.73 28.79 14.05
CA CYS A 467 -3.65 29.06 12.94
C CYS A 467 -4.94 29.80 13.33
N THR A 468 -5.21 30.05 14.62
CA THR A 468 -6.44 30.72 15.10
C THR A 468 -6.25 32.17 15.54
N LEU A 469 -5.05 32.76 15.33
CA LEU A 469 -4.81 34.19 15.53
C LEU A 469 -5.43 35.03 14.39
N PRO A 470 -6.28 36.04 14.69
CA PRO A 470 -6.79 36.95 13.66
C PRO A 470 -5.66 37.75 12.98
N ALA A 471 -5.74 37.89 11.65
CA ALA A 471 -4.69 38.46 10.78
C ALA A 471 -4.29 39.93 11.03
N ALA A 472 -4.87 40.59 12.05
CA ALA A 472 -4.61 41.99 12.39
C ALA A 472 -3.46 42.21 13.42
N LYS A 473 -2.85 41.16 13.99
CA LYS A 473 -1.77 41.31 15.00
C LYS A 473 -0.45 40.61 14.72
N ALA A 474 -0.30 39.90 13.59
CA ALA A 474 0.96 39.25 13.18
C ALA A 474 2.04 40.24 12.66
N LYS A 475 2.24 41.38 13.35
CA LYS A 475 3.21 42.43 12.94
C LYS A 475 4.10 42.96 14.08
N LEU A 476 3.99 42.41 15.29
CA LEU A 476 4.98 42.56 16.36
C LEU A 476 5.43 41.18 16.83
N LEU A 477 6.59 40.74 16.32
CA LEU A 477 7.56 39.81 16.94
C LEU A 477 8.69 39.54 15.93
N ARG A 478 9.67 40.45 15.86
CA ARG A 478 11.02 40.15 15.38
C ARG A 478 11.96 40.21 16.60
N PRO A 479 12.85 39.23 16.82
CA PRO A 479 13.79 39.28 17.92
C PRO A 479 14.81 40.42 17.71
N ALA A 480 15.14 41.13 18.78
CA ALA A 480 16.04 42.29 18.73
C ALA A 480 17.44 41.96 19.29
N THR A 481 18.44 41.96 18.42
CA THR A 481 19.88 42.19 18.68
C THR A 481 20.56 42.23 17.30
N ARG A 482 21.64 42.98 17.03
CA ARG A 482 22.71 43.43 17.94
C ARG A 482 23.43 44.70 17.41
N LEU A 483 23.38 45.78 18.20
CA LEU A 483 24.33 46.92 18.28
C LEU A 483 24.68 47.73 17.00
N GLU A 484 25.36 48.87 17.20
CA GLU A 484 25.34 50.06 16.33
C GLU A 484 26.72 50.38 15.68
N MET A 485 26.82 51.61 15.13
CA MET A 485 27.96 52.30 14.51
C MET A 485 28.16 52.00 13.00
N SER A 486 28.27 53.00 12.11
CA SER A 486 28.22 54.47 12.27
C SER A 486 27.65 55.17 11.03
N GLN A 487 27.36 56.48 11.14
CA GLN A 487 26.81 57.32 10.06
C GLN A 487 27.88 57.70 9.02
N GLU A 488 27.49 57.84 7.74
CA GLU A 488 27.93 58.94 6.88
C GLU A 488 26.98 59.11 5.66
N GLU A 489 27.26 60.08 4.78
CA GLU A 489 26.25 60.82 3.99
C GLU A 489 25.89 60.24 2.60
N ALA A 490 24.81 60.77 2.00
CA ALA A 490 24.36 60.43 0.65
C ALA A 490 24.19 61.68 -0.25
N PRO A 491 24.79 61.68 -1.44
CA PRO A 491 24.39 62.55 -2.56
C PRO A 491 24.05 61.66 -3.82
N PRO A 492 23.81 62.18 -5.05
CA PRO A 492 22.52 61.94 -5.71
C PRO A 492 22.58 61.08 -7.00
N SER A 493 21.41 60.69 -7.51
CA SER A 493 21.26 59.95 -8.77
C SER A 493 20.97 60.86 -9.98
N PRO A 494 21.73 60.76 -11.09
CA PRO A 494 21.43 61.42 -12.36
C PRO A 494 21.07 60.43 -13.50
N ALA A 495 19.78 60.36 -13.80
CA ALA A 495 19.13 60.29 -15.13
C ALA A 495 19.60 59.33 -16.28
N MET A 496 18.57 58.81 -16.97
CA MET A 496 18.49 58.47 -18.41
C MET A 496 19.13 57.17 -18.97
N ALA A 497 18.30 56.13 -18.91
CA ALA A 497 17.79 55.38 -20.07
C ALA A 497 18.77 54.57 -20.97
N THR A 498 18.70 53.25 -20.82
CA THR A 498 19.17 52.24 -21.79
C THR A 498 18.10 51.87 -22.83
N PRO A 499 18.43 51.15 -23.93
CA PRO A 499 17.50 50.82 -25.01
C PRO A 499 16.27 50.00 -24.58
N PRO A 500 15.20 49.93 -25.40
CA PRO A 500 14.19 48.87 -25.23
C PRO A 500 14.89 47.50 -25.26
N PRO A 501 14.49 46.55 -24.40
CA PRO A 501 15.17 45.26 -24.31
C PRO A 501 15.13 44.53 -25.67
N PRO A 502 16.22 43.84 -26.07
CA PRO A 502 16.27 43.12 -27.33
C PRO A 502 15.14 42.09 -27.39
N ALA A 503 14.55 41.91 -28.58
CA ALA A 503 13.40 41.03 -28.76
C ALA A 503 13.77 39.57 -28.42
N THR A 504 13.34 39.12 -27.26
CA THR A 504 13.66 37.84 -26.63
C THR A 504 13.32 36.67 -27.58
N PRO A 505 14.31 35.94 -28.17
CA PRO A 505 14.03 34.98 -29.24
C PRO A 505 13.14 33.83 -28.73
N HIS A 506 12.15 33.43 -29.53
CA HIS A 506 11.00 32.66 -29.03
C HIS A 506 11.03 31.19 -29.41
N VAL A 507 11.09 30.32 -28.41
CA VAL A 507 10.99 28.86 -28.57
C VAL A 507 9.59 28.37 -28.20
N LEU A 508 8.91 27.71 -29.15
CA LEU A 508 7.67 26.98 -28.89
C LEU A 508 7.98 25.50 -28.60
N LEU A 509 7.52 25.02 -27.45
CA LEU A 509 7.73 23.65 -26.99
C LEU A 509 6.40 22.89 -27.00
N VAL A 510 6.32 21.87 -27.83
CA VAL A 510 5.12 21.04 -28.02
C VAL A 510 5.39 19.64 -27.48
N SER A 511 4.61 19.21 -26.49
CA SER A 511 4.76 17.88 -25.89
C SER A 511 3.68 16.90 -26.33
N LEU A 512 4.07 15.62 -26.44
CA LEU A 512 3.15 14.49 -26.29
C LEU A 512 2.51 14.56 -24.87
N PRO A 513 1.22 14.29 -24.66
CA PRO A 513 0.51 14.55 -23.41
C PRO A 513 0.78 13.48 -22.32
N LEU A 514 2.06 13.22 -22.05
CA LEU A 514 2.56 12.20 -21.15
C LEU A 514 3.68 12.80 -20.30
N GLN A 515 3.65 12.59 -18.98
CA GLN A 515 4.48 13.35 -18.05
C GLN A 515 6.00 13.16 -18.27
N GLY A 516 6.43 12.00 -18.79
CA GLY A 516 7.81 11.72 -19.20
C GLY A 516 8.32 12.52 -20.39
N HIS A 517 7.44 13.09 -21.22
CA HIS A 517 7.81 14.03 -22.31
C HIS A 517 7.54 15.49 -21.89
N VAL A 518 6.44 15.74 -21.17
CA VAL A 518 6.08 17.06 -20.65
C VAL A 518 7.16 17.59 -19.71
N THR A 519 7.71 16.76 -18.82
CA THR A 519 8.65 17.22 -17.78
C THR A 519 10.02 17.64 -18.34
N PRO A 520 10.75 16.82 -19.13
CA PRO A 520 12.06 17.23 -19.64
C PRO A 520 11.95 18.42 -20.59
N LEU A 521 10.83 18.52 -21.33
CA LEU A 521 10.58 19.64 -22.23
C LEU A 521 10.25 20.94 -21.46
N LEU A 522 9.50 20.88 -20.35
CA LEU A 522 9.31 22.03 -19.44
C LEU A 522 10.62 22.46 -18.77
N VAL A 523 11.48 21.51 -18.37
CA VAL A 523 12.80 21.81 -17.78
C VAL A 523 13.72 22.45 -18.81
N LEU A 524 13.80 21.90 -20.03
CA LEU A 524 14.50 22.52 -21.14
C LEU A 524 13.95 23.94 -21.38
N GLY A 525 12.64 24.11 -21.41
CA GLY A 525 11.99 25.42 -21.50
C GLY A 525 12.42 26.41 -20.42
N ARG A 526 12.57 25.99 -19.16
CA ARG A 526 13.12 26.84 -18.09
C ARG A 526 14.62 27.14 -18.29
N ARG A 527 15.44 26.19 -18.76
CA ARG A 527 16.86 26.43 -19.08
C ARG A 527 17.06 27.37 -20.28
N LEU A 528 16.15 27.33 -21.26
CA LEU A 528 16.09 28.28 -22.38
C LEU A 528 15.61 29.66 -21.91
N ALA A 529 14.56 29.71 -21.09
CA ALA A 529 13.99 30.97 -20.59
C ALA A 529 14.94 31.74 -19.66
N SER A 530 15.63 31.05 -18.74
CA SER A 530 16.67 31.62 -17.87
C SER A 530 17.87 32.17 -18.66
N ARG A 531 18.12 31.66 -19.88
CA ARG A 531 19.10 32.20 -20.82
C ARG A 531 18.52 33.30 -21.74
N GLY A 532 17.42 33.93 -21.34
CA GLY A 532 16.86 35.09 -22.04
C GLY A 532 16.26 34.72 -23.40
N LEU A 533 15.63 33.55 -23.51
CA LEU A 533 14.71 33.20 -24.60
C LEU A 533 13.26 33.35 -24.12
N LEU A 534 12.35 33.78 -24.99
CA LEU A 534 10.92 33.66 -24.71
C LEU A 534 10.53 32.20 -24.91
N VAL A 535 9.71 31.63 -24.03
CA VAL A 535 9.30 30.22 -24.16
C VAL A 535 7.80 30.09 -23.98
N THR A 536 7.16 29.38 -24.92
CA THR A 536 5.76 28.95 -24.78
C THR A 536 5.72 27.43 -24.78
N PHE A 537 5.00 26.85 -23.82
CA PHE A 537 4.75 25.41 -23.75
C PHE A 537 3.30 25.12 -24.15
N THR A 538 3.08 24.03 -24.89
CA THR A 538 1.73 23.57 -25.26
C THR A 538 1.64 22.05 -25.37
N THR A 539 0.42 21.53 -25.17
CA THR A 539 0.08 20.11 -25.19
C THR A 539 -1.37 19.94 -25.64
N VAL A 540 -1.69 18.81 -26.28
CA VAL A 540 -3.07 18.51 -26.71
C VAL A 540 -3.86 17.89 -25.53
N PRO A 541 -5.06 18.39 -25.19
CA PRO A 541 -5.91 17.77 -24.17
C PRO A 541 -6.59 16.50 -24.72
N LEU A 542 -6.71 15.47 -23.88
CA LEU A 542 -7.42 14.23 -24.21
C LEU A 542 -8.91 14.30 -23.79
N PRO A 543 -9.83 13.63 -24.51
CA PRO A 543 -11.23 13.51 -24.11
C PRO A 543 -11.33 12.86 -22.72
N GLY A 544 -12.11 13.48 -21.82
CA GLY A 544 -12.26 13.03 -20.43
C GLY A 544 -11.27 13.62 -19.42
N SER A 545 -10.20 14.30 -19.86
CA SER A 545 -9.22 14.93 -18.96
C SER A 545 -9.13 16.45 -19.15
N SER A 546 -9.77 17.21 -18.25
CA SER A 546 -9.53 18.65 -18.09
C SER A 546 -9.11 18.94 -16.65
N PRO A 547 -7.93 19.55 -16.40
CA PRO A 547 -7.56 20.06 -15.09
C PRO A 547 -8.29 21.35 -14.66
N TRP A 548 -9.16 21.91 -15.51
CA TRP A 548 -9.65 23.29 -15.38
C TRP A 548 -11.19 23.35 -15.19
N PRO A 549 -11.70 24.15 -14.23
CA PRO A 549 -13.14 24.30 -13.98
C PRO A 549 -13.82 25.22 -15.01
N SER A 550 -15.11 25.01 -15.27
CA SER A 550 -15.83 25.68 -16.36
C SER A 550 -17.16 26.33 -15.95
N THR A 551 -17.16 27.66 -15.84
CA THR A 551 -18.34 28.54 -16.10
C THR A 551 -17.85 29.91 -16.62
N PRO A 552 -18.64 30.66 -17.42
CA PRO A 552 -18.07 31.62 -18.38
C PRO A 552 -18.44 33.10 -18.19
N ARG A 553 -17.53 34.01 -18.62
CA ARG A 553 -17.74 35.39 -19.18
C ARG A 553 -16.40 36.19 -19.16
N PRO A 554 -16.25 37.28 -19.93
CA PRO A 554 -16.41 37.39 -21.38
C PRO A 554 -15.11 37.93 -22.06
N SER A 555 -14.91 37.68 -23.36
CA SER A 555 -13.69 38.10 -24.06
C SER A 555 -13.65 39.60 -24.41
N PRO A 556 -12.55 40.32 -24.13
CA PRO A 556 -12.15 41.50 -24.91
C PRO A 556 -11.64 41.05 -26.29
N ALA A 557 -12.00 41.77 -27.35
CA ALA A 557 -11.60 41.41 -28.71
C ALA A 557 -10.25 42.04 -29.12
N TRP A 558 -9.45 41.29 -29.88
CA TRP A 558 -8.31 41.78 -30.66
C TRP A 558 -8.51 41.44 -32.16
N PRO A 559 -7.78 42.05 -33.11
CA PRO A 559 -8.40 42.50 -34.37
C PRO A 559 -8.30 41.48 -35.51
N PRO A 560 -8.98 41.72 -36.65
CA PRO A 560 -8.98 40.81 -37.79
C PRO A 560 -7.60 40.58 -38.39
N ALA A 561 -7.21 39.30 -38.51
CA ALA A 561 -6.00 38.90 -39.21
C ALA A 561 -6.06 39.29 -40.69
N THR A 562 -5.13 40.14 -41.14
CA THR A 562 -5.07 40.66 -42.51
C THR A 562 -3.67 40.53 -43.11
N SER A 563 -3.61 40.42 -44.44
CA SER A 563 -2.40 40.25 -45.25
C SER A 563 -1.40 39.17 -44.78
N ARG A 564 -1.64 37.90 -45.15
CA ARG A 564 -0.56 36.92 -45.33
C ARG A 564 0.29 37.32 -46.56
N PRO A 565 1.61 37.57 -46.45
CA PRO A 565 2.49 37.55 -47.61
C PRO A 565 2.54 36.12 -48.20
N ARG A 566 2.67 36.03 -49.52
CA ARG A 566 2.40 34.79 -50.26
C ARG A 566 3.49 33.73 -50.07
N SER A 567 3.07 32.59 -49.51
CA SER A 567 3.58 31.24 -49.76
C SER A 567 4.27 31.05 -51.13
N THR A 568 5.59 31.23 -51.19
CA THR A 568 6.44 30.78 -52.31
C THR A 568 6.78 29.30 -52.13
N ARG A 569 5.88 28.42 -52.61
CA ARG A 569 6.06 26.96 -52.56
C ARG A 569 7.32 26.49 -53.33
N PRO A 570 8.22 25.70 -52.71
CA PRO A 570 8.60 24.41 -53.27
C PRO A 570 7.33 23.53 -53.23
N LYS A 571 6.72 23.06 -54.32
CA LYS A 571 7.26 22.37 -55.51
C LYS A 571 8.14 21.19 -55.10
N SER A 572 7.68 20.01 -55.46
CA SER A 572 8.05 18.73 -54.84
C SER A 572 9.45 18.27 -55.23
N SER A 573 10.32 18.09 -54.23
CA SER A 573 11.33 17.04 -54.26
C SER A 573 10.73 15.73 -53.74
N SER A 574 11.15 14.60 -54.35
CA SER A 574 10.78 13.27 -53.89
C SER A 574 11.37 12.99 -52.51
N GLY A 575 10.59 12.34 -51.64
CA GLY A 575 11.08 11.90 -50.34
C GLY A 575 11.58 13.05 -49.47
N ALA A 576 10.68 13.98 -49.12
CA ALA A 576 10.86 14.84 -47.96
C ALA A 576 10.86 13.99 -46.68
N LYS A 577 11.98 13.28 -46.46
CA LYS A 577 12.39 12.72 -45.17
C LYS A 577 12.15 13.82 -44.13
N CYS A 578 11.64 13.47 -42.95
CA CYS A 578 11.66 14.40 -41.82
C CYS A 578 13.10 14.91 -41.71
N SER A 579 13.31 16.20 -42.00
CA SER A 579 14.64 16.75 -42.26
C SER A 579 15.46 16.52 -41.01
N SER A 580 16.54 15.73 -41.13
CA SER A 580 17.36 15.29 -40.00
C SER A 580 17.62 16.49 -39.09
N PRO A 581 17.12 16.47 -37.85
CA PRO A 581 16.81 17.69 -37.12
C PRO A 581 18.08 18.49 -36.90
N THR A 582 18.03 19.80 -37.18
CA THR A 582 19.22 20.67 -37.28
C THR A 582 20.15 20.54 -36.07
N TRP A 583 19.57 20.31 -34.89
CA TRP A 583 20.24 19.76 -33.72
C TRP A 583 19.45 18.57 -33.17
N VAL A 584 20.13 17.47 -32.84
CA VAL A 584 19.53 16.39 -32.05
C VAL A 584 19.77 16.70 -30.57
N LEU A 585 18.77 17.26 -29.90
CA LEU A 585 18.80 17.52 -28.46
C LEU A 585 18.55 16.20 -27.70
N VAL A 586 19.61 15.50 -27.30
CA VAL A 586 19.52 14.22 -26.59
C VAL A 586 19.53 14.45 -25.08
N ASN A 587 18.64 13.78 -24.34
CA ASN A 587 18.60 13.81 -22.88
C ASN A 587 19.68 12.90 -22.24
N THR A 588 20.93 13.09 -22.65
CA THR A 588 22.15 12.40 -22.17
C THR A 588 23.29 13.40 -22.05
N PHE A 589 24.47 12.97 -21.59
CA PHE A 589 25.69 13.79 -21.58
C PHE A 589 26.90 13.09 -22.20
N ASP A 590 27.82 13.92 -22.69
CA ASP A 590 28.92 13.56 -23.58
C ASP A 590 29.84 12.47 -22.99
N GLU A 591 30.01 12.46 -21.67
CA GLU A 591 30.81 11.48 -20.94
C GLU A 591 30.09 10.14 -20.68
N LEU A 592 28.75 10.14 -20.61
CA LEU A 592 27.94 8.93 -20.33
C LEU A 592 27.96 7.97 -21.50
N GLU A 593 27.72 8.53 -22.68
CA GLU A 593 27.45 7.76 -23.89
C GLU A 593 28.46 8.06 -25.00
N ARG A 594 29.65 8.59 -24.70
CA ARG A 594 30.63 9.09 -25.70
C ARG A 594 30.75 8.23 -26.96
N ALA A 595 30.95 6.92 -26.83
CA ALA A 595 31.07 6.02 -27.98
C ALA A 595 29.77 5.95 -28.83
N ALA A 596 28.60 5.98 -28.19
CA ALA A 596 27.30 6.04 -28.86
C ALA A 596 27.01 7.45 -29.40
N ILE A 597 27.34 8.52 -28.67
CA ILE A 597 27.15 9.92 -29.10
C ILE A 597 28.05 10.23 -30.29
N ASP A 598 29.31 9.78 -30.30
CA ASP A 598 30.23 10.03 -31.40
C ASP A 598 29.92 9.11 -32.61
N ALA A 599 29.41 7.89 -32.39
CA ALA A 599 28.79 7.08 -33.46
C ALA A 599 27.49 7.72 -34.01
N LEU A 600 26.68 8.36 -33.16
CA LEU A 600 25.52 9.14 -33.58
C LEU A 600 25.97 10.40 -34.35
N ARG A 601 27.03 11.11 -33.93
CA ARG A 601 27.60 12.26 -34.67
C ARG A 601 28.20 11.88 -36.02
N ALA A 602 28.67 10.65 -36.16
CA ALA A 602 29.09 10.11 -37.46
C ALA A 602 27.91 9.89 -38.44
N HIS A 603 26.65 9.95 -37.97
CA HIS A 603 25.46 9.56 -38.72
C HIS A 603 24.28 10.55 -38.65
N LEU A 604 24.30 11.51 -37.71
CA LEU A 604 23.24 12.48 -37.43
C LEU A 604 23.81 13.91 -37.32
N PRO A 605 23.04 14.92 -37.75
CA PRO A 605 23.38 16.32 -37.55
C PRO A 605 23.51 16.69 -36.06
N ALA A 606 24.41 17.64 -35.78
CA ALA A 606 24.72 18.27 -34.50
C ALA A 606 24.01 17.64 -33.27
N VAL A 607 24.55 16.49 -32.82
CA VAL A 607 24.05 15.79 -31.64
C VAL A 607 24.54 16.55 -30.40
N LEU A 608 23.62 17.31 -29.82
CA LEU A 608 23.81 18.09 -28.60
C LEU A 608 23.27 17.27 -27.43
N PRO A 609 24.14 16.62 -26.64
CA PRO A 609 23.76 16.23 -25.28
C PRO A 609 23.30 17.48 -24.52
N VAL A 610 22.07 17.48 -24.02
CA VAL A 610 21.52 18.53 -23.13
C VAL A 610 21.05 17.95 -21.79
N GLY A 611 21.29 16.67 -21.58
CA GLY A 611 20.88 15.92 -20.41
C GLY A 611 21.86 15.97 -19.24
N PRO A 612 21.40 15.56 -18.04
CA PRO A 612 20.05 15.14 -17.79
C PRO A 612 19.13 16.37 -17.59
N LEU A 613 17.97 16.36 -18.25
CA LEU A 613 16.94 17.41 -18.21
C LEU A 613 16.00 17.19 -17.01
N PHE A 614 16.61 17.13 -15.83
CA PHE A 614 15.91 17.16 -14.54
C PHE A 614 15.91 18.58 -13.96
N ARG A 615 14.96 18.80 -13.06
CA ARG A 615 14.74 20.06 -12.35
C ARG A 615 15.61 20.07 -11.09
N ALA A 616 16.36 21.16 -10.90
CA ALA A 616 17.28 21.32 -9.77
C ALA A 616 17.05 22.64 -8.99
N GLU A 617 16.08 23.45 -9.42
CA GLU A 617 15.63 24.64 -8.70
C GLU A 617 14.36 24.27 -7.94
N GLU A 618 14.35 24.64 -6.65
CA GLU A 618 13.23 24.52 -5.72
C GLU A 618 12.09 25.44 -6.18
N ASP A 619 10.86 24.92 -6.23
CA ASP A 619 9.68 25.77 -5.98
C ASP A 619 9.45 25.66 -4.46
N ASP A 620 9.18 26.77 -3.75
CA ASP A 620 9.16 26.87 -2.28
C ASP A 620 8.04 26.08 -1.53
N GLU A 621 7.47 25.03 -2.14
CA GLU A 621 6.56 24.10 -1.46
C GLU A 621 7.39 23.05 -0.69
N GLU A 622 7.22 22.99 0.64
CA GLU A 622 7.94 22.06 1.52
C GLU A 622 7.65 20.58 1.16
N ASP A 623 8.46 19.99 0.27
CA ASP A 623 8.35 18.59 -0.08
C ASP A 623 8.82 17.73 1.11
N GLU A 624 7.86 17.14 1.85
CA GLU A 624 8.10 16.21 2.96
C GLU A 624 9.16 15.14 2.63
N CYS A 625 9.26 14.76 1.35
CA CYS A 625 10.25 13.79 0.89
C CYS A 625 11.68 14.26 1.14
N ALA A 626 11.99 15.53 0.86
CA ALA A 626 13.29 16.15 1.11
C ALA A 626 13.52 16.32 2.62
N THR A 627 12.57 16.90 3.35
CA THR A 627 12.68 17.12 4.79
C THR A 627 12.88 15.82 5.60
N TRP A 628 12.36 14.70 5.10
CA TRP A 628 12.61 13.37 5.69
C TRP A 628 13.92 12.72 5.21
N LEU A 629 14.34 12.96 3.96
CA LEU A 629 15.68 12.59 3.45
C LEU A 629 16.78 13.22 4.33
N ASP A 630 16.62 14.49 4.70
CA ASP A 630 17.60 15.27 5.47
C ASP A 630 17.66 14.91 6.96
N ALA A 631 16.57 14.37 7.51
CA ALA A 631 16.50 13.93 8.91
C ALA A 631 17.21 12.57 9.17
N ARG A 632 17.90 12.00 8.16
CA ARG A 632 18.44 10.63 8.08
C ARG A 632 19.94 10.69 7.75
N ALA A 633 20.66 9.58 7.96
CA ALA A 633 22.09 9.56 7.64
C ALA A 633 22.31 9.66 6.10
N PRO A 634 23.28 10.46 5.61
CA PRO A 634 23.55 10.56 4.17
C PRO A 634 23.85 9.21 3.53
N ARG A 635 23.25 8.92 2.37
CA ARG A 635 23.31 7.60 1.70
C ARG A 635 22.86 6.42 2.60
N SER A 636 22.05 6.68 3.63
CA SER A 636 21.13 5.69 4.21
C SER A 636 19.75 5.73 3.56
N VAL A 637 19.60 6.36 2.38
CA VAL A 637 18.31 6.53 1.72
C VAL A 637 18.39 6.08 0.25
N VAL A 638 17.36 5.39 -0.26
CA VAL A 638 17.26 4.85 -1.63
C VAL A 638 16.02 5.39 -2.40
N PHE A 639 15.87 5.17 -3.71
CA PHE A 639 14.76 5.74 -4.52
C PHE A 639 14.31 4.87 -5.72
N VAL A 640 13.03 4.93 -6.14
CA VAL A 640 12.48 4.21 -7.33
C VAL A 640 11.33 4.99 -8.06
N PRO A 641 11.16 4.89 -9.40
CA PRO A 641 9.98 5.41 -10.12
C PRO A 641 9.40 4.50 -11.23
N PHE A 642 8.16 4.78 -11.70
CA PHE A 642 7.61 4.23 -12.97
C PHE A 642 7.18 5.30 -13.99
N GLY A 643 7.17 4.94 -15.28
CA GLY A 643 6.91 5.82 -16.43
C GLY A 643 5.44 6.02 -16.81
N SER A 644 5.13 7.10 -17.54
CA SER A 644 3.77 7.61 -17.76
C SER A 644 2.86 6.84 -18.72
N LEU A 645 3.38 5.87 -19.47
CA LEU A 645 2.63 5.18 -20.53
C LEU A 645 2.71 3.64 -20.39
N VAL A 646 3.73 3.12 -19.67
CA VAL A 646 3.83 1.71 -19.26
C VAL A 646 2.59 1.32 -18.46
N LYS A 647 1.99 0.17 -18.76
CA LYS A 647 1.06 -0.50 -17.84
C LYS A 647 1.75 -1.78 -17.34
N PRO A 648 2.70 -1.69 -16.40
CA PRO A 648 3.11 -2.86 -15.66
C PRO A 648 1.85 -3.25 -14.90
N SER A 649 1.43 -4.46 -15.16
CA SER A 649 0.34 -5.07 -14.44
C SER A 649 0.89 -5.54 -13.07
N ARG A 650 0.10 -6.13 -12.19
CA ARG A 650 0.46 -6.37 -10.79
C ARG A 650 1.63 -7.31 -10.55
N GLU A 651 1.75 -8.37 -11.35
CA GLU A 651 2.80 -9.39 -11.23
C GLU A 651 4.14 -8.73 -11.55
N ASP A 652 4.14 -7.66 -12.35
CA ASP A 652 5.22 -6.67 -12.38
C ASP A 652 5.26 -5.70 -11.17
N MET A 653 4.18 -4.93 -10.93
CA MET A 653 4.16 -3.80 -9.99
C MET A 653 4.50 -4.21 -8.56
N ALA A 654 4.21 -5.46 -8.24
CA ALA A 654 4.65 -6.14 -7.04
C ALA A 654 6.14 -5.96 -6.80
N GLU A 655 6.97 -6.11 -7.81
CA GLU A 655 8.17 -6.91 -7.59
C GLU A 655 9.42 -6.13 -7.09
N LEU A 656 9.20 -4.96 -6.45
CA LEU A 656 10.17 -3.86 -6.48
C LEU A 656 10.37 -2.97 -5.20
N ALA A 657 9.37 -2.73 -4.34
CA ALA A 657 9.29 -1.63 -3.33
C ALA A 657 9.85 -1.79 -1.89
N GLU A 658 9.17 -2.47 -0.97
CA GLU A 658 9.69 -3.08 0.26
C GLU A 658 11.21 -3.10 0.29
N GLY A 659 11.85 -3.68 -0.73
CA GLY A 659 13.25 -3.92 -1.16
C GLY A 659 14.28 -2.88 -0.87
N LEU A 660 13.82 -1.80 -0.29
CA LEU A 660 14.59 -0.66 0.09
C LEU A 660 14.51 -0.46 1.63
N ALA A 661 13.43 -0.82 2.34
CA ALA A 661 13.23 -0.74 3.79
C ALA A 661 13.90 -1.84 4.64
N SER A 662 13.77 -3.13 4.28
CA SER A 662 14.45 -4.22 5.02
C SER A 662 15.96 -4.25 4.86
N THR A 663 16.52 -3.42 3.98
CA THR A 663 17.95 -3.09 4.01
C THR A 663 18.36 -2.48 5.37
N GLY A 664 17.38 -2.21 6.25
CA GLY A 664 17.49 -1.41 7.47
C GLY A 664 17.48 0.09 7.18
N ARG A 665 17.33 0.48 5.91
CA ARG A 665 17.56 1.85 5.42
C ARG A 665 16.23 2.53 5.07
N PRO A 666 16.12 3.84 5.29
CA PRO A 666 15.12 4.68 4.62
C PRO A 666 15.20 4.67 3.07
N PHE A 667 14.17 5.17 2.36
CA PHE A 667 14.04 5.23 0.88
C PHE A 667 12.75 6.01 0.46
N LEU A 668 12.42 6.08 -0.85
CA LEU A 668 11.28 6.83 -1.43
C LEU A 668 10.81 6.28 -2.83
N TRP A 669 9.56 6.51 -3.34
CA TRP A 669 9.10 6.17 -4.74
C TRP A 669 7.79 6.86 -5.24
N VAL A 670 7.58 6.85 -6.58
CA VAL A 670 6.51 7.45 -7.47
C VAL A 670 5.73 6.49 -8.45
N VAL A 671 4.39 6.63 -8.62
CA VAL A 671 3.53 5.82 -9.57
C VAL A 671 2.37 6.61 -10.26
N ARG A 672 1.87 6.12 -11.42
CA ARG A 672 0.74 6.61 -12.27
C ARG A 672 -0.67 6.40 -11.68
N HIS A 673 -1.70 7.13 -12.17
CA HIS A 673 -3.13 7.01 -11.76
C HIS A 673 -3.92 5.83 -12.38
N ASP A 674 -3.94 5.64 -13.70
CA ASP A 674 -4.76 4.62 -14.41
C ASP A 674 -4.08 3.23 -14.54
N THR A 675 -3.05 3.10 -13.72
CA THR A 675 -2.29 1.89 -13.35
C THR A 675 -1.92 1.96 -11.87
N ARG A 676 -2.40 2.99 -11.13
CA ARG A 676 -2.31 3.05 -9.68
C ARG A 676 -3.09 1.89 -9.12
N ASP A 677 -4.28 1.77 -9.65
CA ASP A 677 -5.18 0.68 -9.41
C ASP A 677 -4.56 -0.65 -9.83
N LEU A 678 -3.42 -0.73 -10.59
CA LEU A 678 -2.59 -1.96 -10.79
C LEU A 678 -1.54 -2.23 -9.68
N LEU A 679 -1.14 -1.25 -8.84
CA LEU A 679 -0.28 -1.48 -7.66
C LEU A 679 -1.02 -2.31 -6.60
N PRO A 680 -0.45 -3.41 -6.10
CA PRO A 680 -1.26 -4.30 -5.27
C PRO A 680 -2.06 -4.01 -3.94
N ASP A 681 -2.27 -2.89 -3.15
CA ASP A 681 -2.95 -2.57 -1.76
C ASP A 681 -3.11 -1.07 -1.36
N ASP A 682 -2.99 -0.67 -0.05
CA ASP A 682 -3.28 0.64 0.54
C ASP A 682 -2.17 1.70 0.64
N HIS A 683 -1.42 1.84 1.75
CA HIS A 683 -0.34 2.83 2.01
C HIS A 683 0.53 3.23 0.76
N LEU A 684 1.19 2.31 0.04
CA LEU A 684 1.89 2.51 -1.26
C LEU A 684 1.00 3.26 -2.26
N ARG A 685 -0.19 2.72 -2.51
CA ARG A 685 -1.21 3.28 -3.41
C ARG A 685 -1.77 4.60 -2.87
N ASN A 686 -1.68 4.81 -1.56
CA ASN A 686 -2.23 5.92 -0.79
C ASN A 686 -1.40 7.22 -0.97
N GLU A 687 -1.17 7.57 -2.23
CA GLU A 687 -0.87 8.89 -2.76
C GLU A 687 0.47 9.55 -2.39
N LYS A 688 1.37 8.94 -1.58
CA LYS A 688 2.81 9.35 -1.64
C LYS A 688 3.45 9.07 -2.98
N ASN A 689 2.81 8.24 -3.80
CA ASN A 689 2.96 8.24 -5.26
C ASN A 689 2.46 9.53 -5.98
N LYS A 690 2.36 10.68 -5.29
CA LYS A 690 2.49 11.98 -5.94
C LYS A 690 3.92 12.10 -6.48
N MET A 691 4.03 12.54 -7.73
CA MET A 691 5.28 12.52 -8.48
C MET A 691 6.21 13.68 -8.09
N GLY A 692 6.90 13.52 -6.96
CA GLY A 692 8.12 14.27 -6.63
C GLY A 692 9.23 13.92 -7.61
N LYS A 693 9.78 14.91 -8.33
CA LYS A 693 10.59 14.72 -9.54
C LYS A 693 12.10 14.82 -9.28
N ALA A 694 12.59 14.11 -8.27
CA ALA A 694 14.00 14.08 -7.90
C ALA A 694 14.50 12.65 -7.59
N LEU A 695 14.85 11.88 -8.63
CA LEU A 695 15.67 10.69 -8.44
C LEU A 695 17.09 11.16 -8.08
N ALA A 696 17.52 10.94 -6.83
CA ALA A 696 18.74 11.50 -6.28
C ALA A 696 19.98 11.06 -7.07
N ALA A 697 20.57 11.99 -7.83
CA ALA A 697 21.70 11.69 -8.70
C ALA A 697 22.92 11.21 -7.90
N GLY A 698 23.58 10.15 -8.39
CA GLY A 698 24.76 9.53 -7.79
C GLY A 698 24.50 8.45 -6.75
N VAL A 699 23.24 8.08 -6.52
CA VAL A 699 22.90 6.80 -5.89
C VAL A 699 22.87 5.71 -6.99
N PRO A 700 23.43 4.51 -6.78
CA PRO A 700 23.32 3.43 -7.75
C PRO A 700 21.88 2.84 -7.76
N VAL A 701 21.51 2.09 -8.80
CA VAL A 701 20.11 1.84 -9.18
C VAL A 701 19.80 0.38 -9.54
N ALA A 702 18.59 -0.08 -9.20
CA ALA A 702 17.97 -1.27 -9.78
C ALA A 702 17.04 -0.87 -10.95
N THR A 703 16.88 -1.73 -11.96
CA THR A 703 16.25 -1.35 -13.24
C THR A 703 15.15 -2.29 -13.69
N TYR A 704 14.01 -1.73 -14.15
CA TYR A 704 12.81 -2.49 -14.51
C TYR A 704 12.44 -2.43 -16.02
N PRO A 705 12.42 -3.56 -16.77
CA PRO A 705 12.30 -3.52 -18.23
C PRO A 705 11.04 -4.11 -18.90
N SER A 706 9.81 -3.69 -18.54
CA SER A 706 8.56 -4.27 -19.09
C SER A 706 8.11 -3.83 -20.49
N TRP A 707 8.83 -2.94 -21.19
CA TRP A 707 8.32 -2.37 -22.44
C TRP A 707 9.40 -1.97 -23.46
N SER A 708 9.00 -1.56 -24.67
CA SER A 708 9.77 -1.69 -25.92
C SER A 708 11.22 -1.20 -25.93
N ASP A 709 11.58 -0.17 -25.16
CA ASP A 709 12.94 0.39 -25.04
C ASP A 709 13.61 0.09 -23.68
N GLN A 710 12.84 -0.37 -22.70
CA GLN A 710 13.27 -0.51 -21.30
C GLN A 710 14.29 -1.65 -21.07
N PRO A 711 14.23 -2.82 -21.75
CA PRO A 711 15.30 -3.82 -21.71
C PRO A 711 16.67 -3.29 -22.10
N THR A 712 16.73 -2.36 -23.06
CA THR A 712 17.99 -1.73 -23.49
C THR A 712 18.52 -0.80 -22.39
N ASN A 713 17.66 0.04 -21.82
CA ASN A 713 18.02 0.96 -20.73
C ASN A 713 18.48 0.19 -19.48
N ALA A 714 17.79 -0.90 -19.13
CA ALA A 714 18.16 -1.82 -18.05
C ALA A 714 19.45 -2.60 -18.34
N LYS A 715 19.81 -2.85 -19.61
CA LYS A 715 21.11 -3.42 -19.98
C LYS A 715 22.25 -2.42 -19.85
N LEU A 716 22.06 -1.16 -20.27
CA LEU A 716 23.10 -0.14 -20.25
C LEU A 716 23.53 0.26 -18.82
N LEU A 717 22.57 0.51 -17.92
CA LEU A 717 22.84 0.89 -16.52
C LEU A 717 23.66 -0.16 -15.75
N VAL A 718 23.53 -1.43 -16.14
CA VAL A 718 24.15 -2.58 -15.50
C VAL A 718 25.47 -2.93 -16.17
N ASP A 719 25.43 -3.31 -17.44
CA ASP A 719 26.56 -3.94 -18.14
C ASP A 719 27.60 -2.93 -18.63
N ALA A 720 27.21 -1.66 -18.85
CA ALA A 720 28.08 -0.63 -19.41
C ALA A 720 28.40 0.51 -18.42
N TYR A 721 27.41 0.98 -17.67
CA TYR A 721 27.60 2.09 -16.74
C TYR A 721 28.09 1.60 -15.36
N GLY A 722 27.77 0.36 -14.96
CA GLY A 722 28.25 -0.24 -13.71
C GLY A 722 27.73 0.48 -12.46
N VAL A 723 26.55 1.10 -12.56
CA VAL A 723 25.86 1.82 -11.47
C VAL A 723 24.69 1.03 -10.93
N GLY A 724 24.52 -0.21 -11.35
CA GLY A 724 23.27 -0.87 -11.13
C GLY A 724 23.27 -2.32 -11.54
N VAL A 725 22.14 -2.93 -11.27
CA VAL A 725 21.93 -4.36 -11.24
C VAL A 725 20.50 -4.65 -11.69
N ARG A 726 20.32 -5.66 -12.55
CA ARG A 726 19.12 -5.78 -13.39
C ARG A 726 18.01 -6.58 -12.71
N LEU A 727 16.77 -6.13 -12.86
CA LEU A 727 15.61 -6.91 -12.46
C LEU A 727 15.10 -7.80 -13.63
N PRO A 728 14.61 -9.03 -13.35
CA PRO A 728 13.91 -9.88 -14.32
C PRO A 728 12.58 -9.29 -14.82
N VAL A 729 11.95 -9.96 -15.80
CA VAL A 729 10.55 -9.76 -16.25
C VAL A 729 9.93 -11.13 -16.57
N PRO A 730 8.80 -11.52 -15.93
CA PRO A 730 8.23 -10.87 -14.76
C PRO A 730 9.28 -10.80 -13.62
N PRO A 731 9.35 -9.66 -12.92
CA PRO A 731 10.35 -9.38 -11.87
C PRO A 731 10.16 -10.24 -10.61
N THR A 732 11.09 -10.15 -9.64
CA THR A 732 10.77 -10.57 -8.24
C THR A 732 11.38 -9.72 -7.13
N ARG A 733 10.70 -9.77 -5.97
CA ARG A 733 11.31 -9.79 -4.63
C ARG A 733 12.00 -11.11 -4.35
N ASP A 734 12.91 -11.51 -5.22
CA ASP A 734 14.26 -11.91 -4.79
C ASP A 734 15.42 -11.36 -5.66
N ALA A 735 15.16 -10.54 -6.68
CA ALA A 735 16.21 -9.77 -7.36
C ALA A 735 16.49 -8.36 -6.76
N LEU A 736 15.50 -7.48 -6.54
CA LEU A 736 15.71 -6.07 -6.14
C LEU A 736 16.46 -5.74 -4.80
N ARG A 737 16.14 -6.22 -3.58
CA ARG A 737 16.96 -5.88 -2.38
C ARG A 737 18.36 -6.44 -2.50
N ARG A 738 18.61 -7.58 -3.14
CA ARG A 738 19.95 -7.99 -3.53
C ARG A 738 20.55 -6.90 -4.41
N CYS A 739 19.83 -6.42 -5.41
CA CYS A 739 20.20 -5.24 -6.19
C CYS A 739 20.24 -3.89 -5.42
N VAL A 740 19.88 -3.81 -4.13
CA VAL A 740 19.90 -2.57 -3.31
C VAL A 740 20.86 -2.66 -2.15
N GLU A 741 20.97 -3.77 -1.43
CA GLU A 741 22.09 -4.02 -0.53
C GLU A 741 23.39 -4.16 -1.30
N GLU A 742 23.45 -4.88 -2.42
CA GLU A 742 24.64 -4.88 -3.27
C GLU A 742 25.02 -3.47 -3.74
N VAL A 743 24.07 -2.53 -3.77
CA VAL A 743 24.23 -1.11 -4.09
C VAL A 743 24.51 -0.20 -2.87
N MET A 744 24.09 -0.58 -1.65
CA MET A 744 24.12 0.24 -0.44
C MET A 744 25.00 -0.29 0.71
N ALA A 745 25.37 -1.57 0.71
CA ALA A 745 25.97 -2.29 1.85
C ALA A 745 26.87 -3.51 1.49
N GLY A 746 26.59 -4.22 0.40
CA GLY A 746 27.24 -5.48 -0.01
C GLY A 746 28.59 -5.30 -0.71
N PRO A 747 29.24 -6.40 -1.13
CA PRO A 747 30.61 -6.41 -1.67
C PRO A 747 30.88 -5.40 -2.80
N GLY A 748 29.97 -5.24 -3.76
CA GLY A 748 30.07 -4.26 -4.85
C GLY A 748 29.62 -2.84 -4.49
N ALA A 749 29.08 -2.60 -3.29
CA ALA A 749 28.38 -1.35 -2.98
C ALA A 749 29.30 -0.12 -2.89
N GLU A 750 30.57 -0.29 -2.54
CA GLU A 750 31.54 0.82 -2.65
C GLU A 750 31.94 1.06 -4.10
N ALA A 751 32.18 0.02 -4.89
CA ALA A 751 32.51 0.15 -6.31
C ALA A 751 31.37 0.81 -7.10
N MET A 752 30.12 0.39 -6.88
CA MET A 752 28.94 0.98 -7.52
C MET A 752 28.65 2.39 -7.02
N ARG A 753 28.90 2.75 -5.75
CA ARG A 753 28.76 4.15 -5.30
C ARG A 753 29.89 5.05 -5.79
N ALA A 754 31.12 4.55 -5.86
CA ALA A 754 32.21 5.26 -6.52
C ALA A 754 31.86 5.53 -7.99
N ARG A 755 31.31 4.53 -8.69
CA ARG A 755 30.85 4.66 -10.07
C ARG A 755 29.64 5.58 -10.22
N ALA A 756 28.66 5.52 -9.32
CA ALA A 756 27.47 6.38 -9.37
C ALA A 756 27.81 7.84 -9.05
N GLU A 757 28.67 8.11 -8.06
CA GLU A 757 29.17 9.45 -7.79
C GLU A 757 30.13 9.95 -8.89
N GLU A 758 30.89 9.07 -9.57
CA GLU A 758 31.62 9.41 -10.81
C GLU A 758 30.64 9.87 -11.90
N TRP A 759 29.53 9.15 -12.12
CA TRP A 759 28.51 9.55 -13.08
C TRP A 759 27.71 10.79 -12.67
N LYS A 760 27.49 11.03 -11.38
CA LYS A 760 26.93 12.29 -10.87
C LYS A 760 27.90 13.44 -11.06
N ALA A 761 29.18 13.27 -10.72
CA ALA A 761 30.20 14.28 -10.92
C ALA A 761 30.27 14.66 -12.41
N LYS A 762 30.20 13.68 -13.32
CA LYS A 762 30.09 13.93 -14.76
C LYS A 762 28.76 14.57 -15.16
N ALA A 763 27.62 14.17 -14.61
CA ALA A 763 26.30 14.76 -14.93
C ALA A 763 26.16 16.21 -14.43
N THR A 764 26.67 16.50 -13.23
CA THR A 764 26.76 17.85 -12.66
C THR A 764 27.78 18.69 -13.41
N ALA A 765 28.98 18.16 -13.70
CA ALA A 765 29.95 18.82 -14.58
C ALA A 765 29.50 18.87 -16.05
N ALA A 766 28.43 18.16 -16.43
CA ALA A 766 27.76 18.33 -17.70
C ALA A 766 26.80 19.52 -17.66
N VAL A 767 25.92 19.64 -16.65
CA VAL A 767 24.88 20.70 -16.58
C VAL A 767 25.29 21.99 -15.85
N ALA A 768 26.45 22.02 -15.20
CA ALA A 768 27.04 23.23 -14.63
C ALA A 768 27.59 24.16 -15.73
N PRO A 769 27.74 25.48 -15.48
CA PRO A 769 28.24 26.43 -16.49
C PRO A 769 29.51 25.99 -17.20
N SER A 770 29.51 26.06 -18.54
CA SER A 770 30.56 25.54 -19.44
C SER A 770 30.77 24.01 -19.42
N GLY A 771 29.88 23.25 -18.78
CA GLY A 771 29.85 21.78 -18.77
C GLY A 771 29.43 21.16 -20.11
N SER A 772 29.55 19.85 -20.31
CA SER A 772 29.27 19.22 -21.62
C SER A 772 27.81 19.32 -22.09
N ALA A 773 26.84 19.32 -21.18
CA ALA A 773 25.42 19.48 -21.49
C ALA A 773 24.91 20.94 -21.32
N ASP A 774 25.57 21.75 -20.49
CA ASP A 774 25.37 23.20 -20.45
C ASP A 774 25.88 23.84 -21.73
N ARG A 775 27.05 23.43 -22.25
CA ARG A 775 27.49 23.74 -23.61
C ARG A 775 26.46 23.25 -24.62
N GLY A 776 25.95 22.01 -24.53
CA GLY A 776 24.85 21.59 -25.41
C GLY A 776 23.60 22.50 -25.35
N VAL A 777 23.24 23.04 -24.19
CA VAL A 777 22.15 24.01 -24.05
C VAL A 777 22.56 25.42 -24.52
N GLN A 778 23.81 25.82 -24.33
CA GLN A 778 24.35 27.15 -24.63
C GLN A 778 24.71 27.30 -26.11
N ASP A 779 25.34 26.28 -26.72
CA ASP A 779 25.52 26.10 -28.16
C ASP A 779 24.15 26.13 -28.87
N PHE A 780 23.12 25.51 -28.28
CA PHE A 780 21.75 25.60 -28.80
C PHE A 780 21.14 26.99 -28.62
N VAL A 781 21.31 27.64 -27.46
CA VAL A 781 20.81 29.00 -27.19
C VAL A 781 21.50 30.03 -28.09
N ASP A 782 22.80 29.94 -28.29
CA ASP A 782 23.56 30.85 -29.12
C ASP A 782 23.36 30.55 -30.61
N ALA A 783 23.12 29.29 -31.01
CA ALA A 783 22.55 29.00 -32.32
C ALA A 783 21.16 29.64 -32.51
N VAL A 784 20.30 29.60 -31.50
CA VAL A 784 18.96 30.25 -31.50
C VAL A 784 19.03 31.79 -31.39
N ARG A 785 20.20 32.37 -31.09
CA ARG A 785 20.47 33.83 -31.11
C ARG A 785 21.29 34.30 -32.32
N LEU A 786 21.94 33.37 -33.02
CA LEU A 786 22.60 33.57 -34.32
C LEU A 786 21.59 33.46 -35.48
N ILE A 787 20.39 32.93 -35.20
CA ILE A 787 19.18 32.95 -36.03
C ILE A 787 18.40 34.25 -35.77
#